data_AF-A0A1C4UL52-F1
#
_entry.id   AF-A0A1C4UL52-F1
#
_cell.length_a   1.000
_cell.length_b   1.000
_cell.length_c   1.000
_cell.angle_alpha   90.00
_cell.angle_beta   90.00
_cell.angle_gamma   90.00
#
_symmetry.space_group_name_H-M   'P 1'
#
loop_
_entity.id
_entity.type
_entity.pdbx_description
1 polymer ?
#
loop_
_entity_poly.entity_id
_entity_poly.type
_entity_poly.pdbx_seq_one_letter_code
_entity_poly.pdbx_strand_id
1 'polypeptide(L)'
;MRTRRWAQLALVPLLAGAGLVGPVAPAVAAPATQLAASTSELYVSKTWCPAGTGVRDGSPEKPFCTISEAAAVAGPGQTVLVQPGEYQETVRFTRSGTEAAPITFRAVNVTWQSVRVGWYDVAGVSGTILDLTGVHDVVVEGFAVHGSYYADAVRVHDSSRITLDKLSVHAKSAPSGLRIGGASADVTLSRSFVRNFAGPSVTIEAGVADTTVTASQLDASGLVATDAPGLTVTGNTVNTDCRRGIDLAGASPGASIRNNIVVTARQRHRCTNPADATAITVSPESVPQTSADYNLIDPLSGGAPYTWAGTVHPTLTSFVDATGQAVHDLMADPKIGWSSGQDRGYLETRDGSPARDSADANARGALDTDMLGGSYADDPATPNSGTGSGYRDRGAVEARGALTEDPVRLERKLGGGPLDVVARAGGHSSWTVERERSTYAYYFADGRYWRVTDSATAEHTLRRAGSACVQVQVSQTDFRTPSRYGEPVCTQVGARFIPVPPTRLLDTRAPIGVSYAAPVGPNGILTLPMGVIAGVPASDISAVVLNVTVTQPTASGFITAFPAGLGTPNASNVNFVAKETVPNQVTVPLGSDGAVSFRHTGSGTVHLVADLQGFYAASGSGFAPAAPVRVLDTREGAGPMPANSTRTLDLSGRVPANATAAVLNVTVTKPTASGVLTLFPAGSAVPVASNLNFVAGQTIPNLATAMVVNGELKIHNKSSGTTHVVVDLAGWFSPTATQTFVPITPTRIVDTRNGTGLPGRGSAPLAARETVRFQPFRSAENCLPACPAPTALVGNLTATGPTAAGVLIAYPGGQPRPTASNANFVAGETASNAAVVAIGSGIDLYNSSSGTTHAIADQSGYFIAAAS
;
A
#
# COMPACT_ATOMS: atom_id res chain seq x y z
N MET A 1 -68.67 -14.92 17.11
CA MET A 1 -69.89 -14.63 16.33
C MET A 1 -69.56 -14.66 14.85
N ARG A 2 -70.26 -15.55 14.12
CA ARG A 2 -70.55 -15.59 12.66
C ARG A 2 -69.42 -15.52 11.63
N THR A 3 -69.28 -16.69 11.01
CA THR A 3 -68.74 -17.08 9.70
C THR A 3 -69.45 -16.45 8.48
N ARG A 4 -68.74 -16.42 7.32
CA ARG A 4 -69.14 -16.85 5.95
C ARG A 4 -68.01 -16.45 4.96
N ARG A 5 -67.24 -17.40 4.37
CA ARG A 5 -67.41 -18.12 3.07
C ARG A 5 -67.67 -17.15 1.90
N TRP A 6 -66.99 -17.24 0.75
CA TRP A 6 -67.30 -18.12 -0.40
C TRP A 6 -66.06 -18.55 -1.22
N ALA A 7 -66.17 -19.73 -1.84
CA ALA A 7 -65.26 -20.34 -2.81
C ALA A 7 -66.00 -20.55 -4.15
N GLN A 8 -65.27 -20.64 -5.28
CA GLN A 8 -65.59 -21.32 -6.56
C GLN A 8 -64.41 -21.07 -7.54
N LEU A 9 -63.55 -22.00 -7.97
CA LEU A 9 -63.67 -23.21 -8.82
C LEU A 9 -64.15 -22.97 -10.27
N ALA A 10 -63.24 -23.15 -11.24
CA ALA A 10 -63.31 -24.11 -12.38
C ALA A 10 -62.74 -23.54 -13.70
N LEU A 11 -61.75 -24.20 -14.31
CA LEU A 11 -61.90 -25.05 -15.50
C LEU A 11 -60.54 -25.37 -16.16
N VAL A 12 -60.31 -26.65 -16.37
CA VAL A 12 -59.27 -27.25 -17.22
C VAL A 12 -59.92 -27.61 -18.56
N PRO A 13 -59.21 -27.52 -19.70
CA PRO A 13 -59.45 -28.38 -20.84
C PRO A 13 -58.29 -29.38 -21.00
N LEU A 14 -58.66 -30.65 -21.00
CA LEU A 14 -57.86 -31.81 -21.39
C LEU A 14 -58.10 -32.05 -22.89
N LEU A 15 -57.03 -32.17 -23.68
CA LEU A 15 -57.07 -32.81 -25.01
C LEU A 15 -55.82 -33.70 -25.16
N ALA A 16 -56.09 -34.92 -25.63
CA ALA A 16 -55.19 -36.03 -25.94
C ALA A 16 -54.01 -35.64 -26.86
N GLY A 17 -52.91 -36.37 -26.98
CA GLY A 17 -52.50 -37.68 -26.52
C GLY A 17 -51.21 -38.09 -27.26
N ALA A 18 -50.60 -39.18 -26.78
CA ALA A 18 -49.52 -39.99 -27.37
C ALA A 18 -48.08 -39.44 -27.36
N GLY A 19 -47.17 -40.18 -26.69
CA GLY A 19 -45.75 -40.17 -27.04
C GLY A 19 -44.74 -40.46 -25.93
N LEU A 20 -44.58 -41.75 -25.59
CA LEU A 20 -43.31 -42.42 -25.28
C LEU A 20 -42.58 -42.17 -23.94
N VAL A 21 -42.20 -43.30 -23.35
CA VAL A 21 -41.40 -43.50 -22.14
C VAL A 21 -39.93 -43.13 -22.40
N GLY A 22 -39.33 -42.35 -21.49
CA GLY A 22 -37.88 -42.08 -21.40
C GLY A 22 -37.45 -41.94 -19.94
N PRO A 23 -36.21 -42.33 -19.57
CA PRO A 23 -35.83 -42.60 -18.19
C PRO A 23 -35.63 -41.31 -17.36
N VAL A 24 -35.80 -41.47 -16.05
CA VAL A 24 -35.58 -40.46 -15.00
C VAL A 24 -34.17 -39.87 -15.11
N ALA A 25 -34.08 -38.57 -15.37
CA ALA A 25 -32.84 -37.81 -15.20
C ALA A 25 -32.67 -37.41 -13.73
N PRO A 26 -31.44 -37.44 -13.15
CA PRO A 26 -31.20 -37.01 -11.79
C PRO A 26 -31.36 -35.49 -11.69
N ALA A 27 -31.75 -35.03 -10.50
CA ALA A 27 -31.85 -33.62 -10.15
C ALA A 27 -30.59 -32.85 -10.57
N VAL A 28 -30.76 -31.88 -11.46
CA VAL A 28 -29.72 -30.91 -11.78
C VAL A 28 -29.49 -30.08 -10.53
N ALA A 29 -28.37 -30.34 -9.86
CA ALA A 29 -27.86 -29.47 -8.81
C ALA A 29 -27.78 -28.05 -9.37
N ALA A 30 -28.34 -27.10 -8.63
CA ALA A 30 -28.15 -25.68 -8.89
C ALA A 30 -26.65 -25.42 -9.09
N PRO A 31 -26.24 -24.61 -10.07
CA PRO A 31 -24.83 -24.30 -10.25
C PRO A 31 -24.33 -23.70 -8.95
N ALA A 32 -23.34 -24.36 -8.35
CA ALA A 32 -22.61 -23.83 -7.22
C ALA A 32 -22.19 -22.41 -7.59
N THR A 33 -22.66 -21.45 -6.79
CA THR A 33 -22.20 -20.06 -6.86
C THR A 33 -20.68 -20.08 -6.89
N GLN A 34 -20.14 -19.66 -8.03
CA GLN A 34 -18.72 -19.54 -8.30
C GLN A 34 -18.14 -18.67 -7.18
N LEU A 35 -17.37 -19.31 -6.29
CA LEU A 35 -16.58 -18.63 -5.27
C LEU A 35 -15.73 -17.56 -5.96
N ALA A 36 -15.61 -16.40 -5.31
CA ALA A 36 -14.80 -15.27 -5.74
C ALA A 36 -13.45 -15.76 -6.28
N ALA A 37 -12.97 -15.14 -7.36
CA ALA A 37 -11.65 -15.40 -7.94
C ALA A 37 -10.62 -15.56 -6.82
N SER A 38 -10.01 -16.75 -6.71
CA SER A 38 -8.93 -16.97 -5.75
C SER A 38 -7.87 -15.92 -6.01
N THR A 39 -7.51 -15.14 -4.99
CA THR A 39 -6.44 -14.14 -5.11
C THR A 39 -5.19 -14.83 -5.65
N SER A 40 -4.51 -14.22 -6.63
CA SER A 40 -3.23 -14.74 -7.13
C SER A 40 -2.14 -14.68 -6.05
N GLU A 41 -2.37 -13.94 -4.97
CA GLU A 41 -1.44 -13.78 -3.85
C GLU A 41 -2.08 -14.13 -2.52
N LEU A 42 -1.28 -14.71 -1.62
CA LEU A 42 -1.59 -14.96 -0.21
C LEU A 42 -0.51 -14.32 0.68
N TYR A 43 -0.85 -13.89 1.88
CA TYR A 43 0.04 -13.16 2.78
C TYR A 43 0.29 -13.93 4.06
N VAL A 44 1.55 -13.98 4.47
CA VAL A 44 1.98 -14.47 5.78
C VAL A 44 2.70 -13.33 6.50
N SER A 45 2.26 -12.99 7.71
CA SER A 45 2.91 -11.96 8.53
C SER A 45 2.76 -12.23 10.01
N LYS A 46 3.86 -12.59 10.68
CA LYS A 46 3.88 -12.76 12.13
C LYS A 46 3.55 -11.47 12.89
N THR A 47 3.98 -10.32 12.36
CA THR A 47 3.80 -9.01 13.00
C THR A 47 2.36 -8.51 12.94
N TRP A 48 1.68 -8.73 11.81
CA TRP A 48 0.38 -8.12 11.53
C TRP A 48 -0.78 -9.11 11.47
N CYS A 49 -0.55 -10.39 11.80
CA CYS A 49 -1.64 -11.34 11.88
C CYS A 49 -2.48 -11.15 13.16
N PRO A 50 -3.82 -11.35 13.10
CA PRO A 50 -4.68 -11.24 14.28
C PRO A 50 -4.39 -12.33 15.32
N ALA A 51 -4.27 -11.94 16.60
CA ALA A 51 -4.20 -12.88 17.71
C ALA A 51 -5.52 -13.67 17.88
N GLY A 52 -5.44 -14.95 18.27
CA GLY A 52 -6.62 -15.80 18.55
C GLY A 52 -7.30 -16.41 17.33
N THR A 53 -8.60 -16.74 17.44
CA THR A 53 -9.41 -17.49 16.45
C THR A 53 -10.00 -16.61 15.34
N GLY A 54 -9.41 -15.45 15.05
CA GLY A 54 -9.86 -14.60 13.95
C GLY A 54 -9.79 -15.33 12.62
N VAL A 55 -10.70 -15.02 11.69
CA VAL A 55 -10.64 -15.56 10.33
C VAL A 55 -9.35 -15.07 9.65
N ARG A 56 -8.54 -16.02 9.19
CA ARG A 56 -7.32 -15.79 8.40
C ARG A 56 -7.57 -16.38 7.01
N ASP A 57 -7.77 -15.52 6.03
CA ASP A 57 -8.07 -15.93 4.65
C ASP A 57 -6.85 -15.75 3.73
N GLY A 58 -5.74 -15.25 4.26
CA GLY A 58 -4.52 -14.98 3.51
C GLY A 58 -4.56 -13.67 2.74
N SER A 59 -5.58 -12.82 2.93
CA SER A 59 -5.57 -11.47 2.37
C SER A 59 -4.56 -10.56 3.08
N PRO A 60 -4.16 -9.42 2.49
CA PRO A 60 -3.33 -8.42 3.16
C PRO A 60 -3.93 -7.90 4.49
N GLU A 61 -5.26 -7.86 4.60
CA GLU A 61 -5.95 -7.39 5.80
C GLU A 61 -5.98 -8.45 6.91
N LYS A 62 -6.00 -9.74 6.50
CA LYS A 62 -6.12 -10.92 7.37
C LYS A 62 -5.09 -12.00 6.95
N PRO A 63 -3.79 -11.69 7.07
CA PRO A 63 -2.74 -12.62 6.65
C PRO A 63 -2.73 -13.87 7.54
N PHE A 64 -2.16 -14.95 7.03
CA PHE A 64 -1.76 -16.09 7.86
C PHE A 64 -0.65 -15.69 8.84
N CYS A 65 -0.58 -16.37 9.98
CA CYS A 65 0.47 -16.14 10.97
C CYS A 65 1.72 -16.97 10.71
N THR A 66 1.57 -18.13 10.08
CA THR A 66 2.66 -19.08 9.80
C THR A 66 2.74 -19.42 8.32
N ILE A 67 3.91 -19.88 7.90
CA ILE A 67 4.13 -20.33 6.53
C ILE A 67 3.37 -21.65 6.30
N SER A 68 3.30 -22.50 7.32
CA SER A 68 2.56 -23.77 7.28
C SER A 68 1.05 -23.58 7.05
N GLU A 69 0.43 -22.55 7.62
CA GLU A 69 -0.98 -22.21 7.36
C GLU A 69 -1.22 -21.91 5.87
N ALA A 70 -0.34 -21.10 5.27
CA ALA A 70 -0.42 -20.79 3.85
C ALA A 70 -0.12 -22.03 2.98
N ALA A 71 0.86 -22.84 3.36
CA ALA A 71 1.24 -24.06 2.65
C ALA A 71 0.11 -25.11 2.59
N ALA A 72 -0.77 -25.12 3.57
CA ALA A 72 -1.93 -26.01 3.61
C ALA A 72 -3.04 -25.63 2.60
N VAL A 73 -3.05 -24.39 2.09
CA VAL A 73 -4.14 -23.87 1.25
C VAL A 73 -3.73 -23.38 -0.13
N ALA A 74 -2.46 -22.99 -0.33
CA ALA A 74 -1.98 -22.47 -1.60
C ALA A 74 -2.24 -23.44 -2.76
N GLY A 75 -2.77 -22.92 -3.87
CA GLY A 75 -3.10 -23.67 -5.09
C GLY A 75 -2.27 -23.21 -6.30
N PRO A 76 -2.37 -23.95 -7.43
CA PRO A 76 -1.61 -23.66 -8.65
C PRO A 76 -1.68 -22.19 -9.08
N GLY A 77 -0.54 -21.60 -9.40
CA GLY A 77 -0.40 -20.21 -9.85
C GLY A 77 -0.44 -19.16 -8.74
N GLN A 78 -0.70 -19.55 -7.48
CA GLN A 78 -0.67 -18.62 -6.37
C GLN A 78 0.75 -18.37 -5.86
N THR A 79 1.00 -17.12 -5.45
CA THR A 79 2.22 -16.70 -4.77
C THR A 79 1.93 -16.39 -3.30
N VAL A 80 2.59 -17.09 -2.38
CA VAL A 80 2.58 -16.79 -0.95
C VAL A 80 3.71 -15.81 -0.64
N LEU A 81 3.35 -14.57 -0.31
CA LEU A 81 4.27 -13.51 0.09
C LEU A 81 4.46 -13.53 1.61
N VAL A 82 5.64 -13.96 2.04
CA VAL A 82 6.00 -14.03 3.46
C VAL A 82 6.74 -12.76 3.85
N GLN A 83 6.19 -12.02 4.81
CA GLN A 83 6.73 -10.74 5.27
C GLN A 83 7.86 -10.95 6.29
N PRO A 84 8.81 -10.00 6.42
CA PRO A 84 9.94 -10.14 7.34
C PRO A 84 9.53 -10.51 8.76
N GLY A 85 10.31 -11.40 9.37
CA GLY A 85 10.00 -11.94 10.69
C GLY A 85 10.70 -13.26 10.95
N GLU A 86 10.63 -13.71 12.20
CA GLU A 86 11.17 -14.99 12.65
C GLU A 86 10.05 -16.03 12.76
N TYR A 87 10.04 -16.98 11.84
CA TYR A 87 9.09 -18.08 11.75
C TYR A 87 9.72 -19.35 12.32
N GLN A 88 9.54 -19.54 13.63
CA GLN A 88 10.05 -20.70 14.37
C GLN A 88 9.16 -21.92 14.11
N GLU A 89 9.23 -22.46 12.90
CA GLU A 89 8.44 -23.60 12.45
C GLU A 89 9.26 -24.49 11.49
N THR A 90 8.80 -25.74 11.34
CA THR A 90 9.15 -26.61 10.22
C THR A 90 7.99 -26.56 9.22
N VAL A 91 8.29 -26.31 7.95
CA VAL A 91 7.27 -26.17 6.89
C VAL A 91 7.28 -27.40 6.02
N ARG A 92 6.13 -28.09 5.97
CA ARG A 92 5.89 -29.18 5.04
C ARG A 92 5.01 -28.70 3.89
N PHE A 93 5.55 -28.77 2.68
CA PHE A 93 4.79 -28.47 1.47
C PHE A 93 4.01 -29.73 1.07
N THR A 94 2.70 -29.61 0.96
CA THR A 94 1.80 -30.77 0.73
C THR A 94 0.92 -30.61 -0.51
N ARG A 95 1.10 -29.50 -1.23
CA ARG A 95 0.33 -29.15 -2.43
C ARG A 95 1.28 -28.88 -3.58
N SER A 96 0.79 -29.18 -4.78
CA SER A 96 1.54 -29.09 -6.02
C SER A 96 0.90 -28.08 -6.95
N GLY A 97 1.72 -27.41 -7.75
CA GLY A 97 1.27 -26.55 -8.82
C GLY A 97 0.96 -27.34 -10.09
N THR A 98 1.08 -26.64 -11.21
CA THR A 98 1.18 -27.24 -12.54
C THR A 98 2.35 -26.60 -13.26
N GLU A 99 2.84 -27.23 -14.33
CA GLU A 99 3.95 -26.70 -15.12
C GLU A 99 3.69 -25.25 -15.60
N ALA A 100 2.47 -24.94 -16.02
CA ALA A 100 2.08 -23.60 -16.44
C ALA A 100 1.75 -22.64 -15.29
N ALA A 101 1.59 -23.14 -14.07
CA ALA A 101 1.15 -22.39 -12.90
C ALA A 101 1.71 -23.01 -11.61
N PRO A 102 3.02 -22.86 -11.34
CA PRO A 102 3.64 -23.37 -10.11
C PRO A 102 3.11 -22.64 -8.88
N ILE A 103 3.19 -23.28 -7.72
CA ILE A 103 2.97 -22.61 -6.43
C ILE A 103 4.27 -21.95 -6.01
N THR A 104 4.25 -20.65 -5.73
CA THR A 104 5.45 -19.91 -5.32
C THR A 104 5.35 -19.47 -3.87
N PHE A 105 6.35 -19.79 -3.05
CA PHE A 105 6.56 -19.20 -1.73
C PHE A 105 7.73 -18.25 -1.83
N ARG A 106 7.50 -16.96 -1.54
CA ARG A 106 8.51 -15.90 -1.68
C ARG A 106 8.67 -15.14 -0.38
N ALA A 107 9.90 -15.11 0.12
CA ALA A 107 10.31 -14.20 1.17
C ALA A 107 10.40 -12.76 0.63
N VAL A 108 9.70 -11.83 1.29
CA VAL A 108 9.82 -10.39 1.02
C VAL A 108 10.94 -9.85 1.90
N ASN A 109 12.17 -9.92 1.40
CA ASN A 109 13.32 -9.38 2.11
C ASN A 109 13.58 -7.92 1.71
N VAL A 110 13.94 -7.10 2.68
CA VAL A 110 14.45 -5.73 2.47
C VAL A 110 15.69 -5.54 3.32
N THR A 111 16.39 -4.42 3.14
CA THR A 111 17.58 -4.15 3.94
C THR A 111 17.24 -4.20 5.44
N TRP A 112 18.04 -4.94 6.22
CA TRP A 112 17.89 -5.15 7.66
C TRP A 112 16.71 -6.01 8.12
N GLN A 113 15.83 -6.43 7.21
CA GLN A 113 14.65 -7.23 7.54
C GLN A 113 14.54 -8.41 6.58
N SER A 114 14.79 -9.61 7.10
CA SER A 114 14.66 -10.85 6.35
C SER A 114 13.59 -11.77 6.93
N VAL A 115 13.14 -12.71 6.11
CA VAL A 115 12.29 -13.83 6.52
C VAL A 115 13.19 -14.97 6.97
N ARG A 116 13.14 -15.28 8.27
CA ARG A 116 13.91 -16.36 8.87
C ARG A 116 12.99 -17.51 9.23
N VAL A 117 13.35 -18.73 8.83
CA VAL A 117 12.56 -19.94 9.08
C VAL A 117 13.39 -20.97 9.82
N GLY A 118 12.76 -21.65 10.77
CA GLY A 118 13.44 -22.47 11.77
C GLY A 118 14.05 -21.59 12.86
N TRP A 119 14.98 -22.15 13.63
CA TRP A 119 15.93 -21.46 14.51
C TRP A 119 16.78 -22.51 15.23
N TYR A 120 17.95 -22.13 15.73
CA TYR A 120 18.77 -23.05 16.53
C TYR A 120 18.17 -23.27 17.91
N ASP A 121 18.14 -24.54 18.35
CA ASP A 121 17.96 -24.91 19.77
C ASP A 121 16.66 -24.37 20.42
N VAL A 122 15.61 -24.09 19.63
CA VAL A 122 14.28 -23.67 20.12
C VAL A 122 13.40 -24.89 20.35
N ALA A 123 12.83 -25.00 21.56
CA ALA A 123 11.87 -26.04 21.90
C ALA A 123 10.66 -25.99 20.95
N GLY A 124 10.44 -27.07 20.19
CA GLY A 124 9.32 -27.20 19.23
C GLY A 124 9.71 -27.10 17.75
N VAL A 125 10.94 -26.72 17.41
CA VAL A 125 11.47 -26.80 16.05
C VAL A 125 12.50 -27.92 15.98
N SER A 126 12.05 -29.12 15.59
CA SER A 126 12.91 -30.29 15.41
C SER A 126 12.64 -30.97 14.07
N GLY A 127 13.71 -31.44 13.42
CA GLY A 127 13.61 -32.07 12.09
C GLY A 127 13.98 -31.12 10.94
N THR A 128 13.54 -31.49 9.74
CA THR A 128 13.78 -30.72 8.52
C THR A 128 12.97 -29.43 8.51
N ILE A 129 13.62 -28.31 8.19
CA ILE A 129 12.99 -26.99 8.24
C ILE A 129 12.08 -26.77 7.04
N LEU A 130 12.54 -27.10 5.84
CA LEU A 130 11.73 -27.04 4.62
C LEU A 130 11.67 -28.43 3.99
N ASP A 131 10.48 -29.03 3.98
CA ASP A 131 10.26 -30.39 3.50
C ASP A 131 9.32 -30.42 2.29
N LEU A 132 9.89 -30.69 1.12
CA LEU A 132 9.21 -30.86 -0.17
C LEU A 132 9.21 -32.35 -0.53
N THR A 133 8.33 -33.11 0.11
CA THR A 133 8.17 -34.55 -0.15
C THR A 133 6.87 -34.83 -0.87
N GLY A 134 6.95 -35.52 -2.02
CA GLY A 134 5.78 -35.94 -2.80
C GLY A 134 5.04 -34.78 -3.48
N VAL A 135 5.74 -33.70 -3.84
CA VAL A 135 5.14 -32.51 -4.47
C VAL A 135 5.76 -32.22 -5.84
N HIS A 136 5.09 -31.42 -6.65
CA HIS A 136 5.64 -30.97 -7.92
C HIS A 136 5.24 -29.53 -8.24
N ASP A 137 6.01 -28.87 -9.11
CA ASP A 137 5.75 -27.48 -9.56
C ASP A 137 5.69 -26.50 -8.38
N VAL A 138 6.72 -26.52 -7.52
CA VAL A 138 6.84 -25.66 -6.34
C VAL A 138 8.12 -24.83 -6.42
N VAL A 139 7.98 -23.52 -6.21
CA VAL A 139 9.08 -22.56 -6.11
C VAL A 139 9.18 -22.06 -4.67
N VAL A 140 10.38 -22.12 -4.09
CA VAL A 140 10.68 -21.56 -2.77
C VAL A 140 11.83 -20.56 -2.92
N GLU A 141 11.54 -19.28 -2.68
CA GLU A 141 12.43 -18.17 -3.00
C GLU A 141 12.78 -17.32 -1.77
N GLY A 142 14.08 -17.08 -1.55
CA GLY A 142 14.58 -15.98 -0.71
C GLY A 142 14.68 -16.23 0.80
N PHE A 143 14.29 -17.41 1.30
CA PHE A 143 14.25 -17.65 2.75
C PHE A 143 15.65 -17.80 3.38
N ALA A 144 15.83 -17.21 4.56
CA ALA A 144 16.95 -17.55 5.45
C ALA A 144 16.53 -18.75 6.31
N VAL A 145 17.15 -19.91 6.06
CA VAL A 145 16.78 -21.19 6.67
C VAL A 145 17.82 -21.57 7.72
N HIS A 146 17.38 -21.76 8.96
CA HIS A 146 18.26 -22.11 10.08
C HIS A 146 17.98 -23.54 10.57
N GLY A 147 18.84 -24.47 10.18
CA GLY A 147 18.73 -25.90 10.51
C GLY A 147 19.50 -26.33 11.75
N SER A 148 19.02 -27.37 12.45
CA SER A 148 19.62 -27.91 13.68
C SER A 148 20.61 -29.07 13.43
N TYR A 149 21.03 -29.77 14.49
CA TYR A 149 22.12 -30.75 14.48
C TYR A 149 21.78 -32.15 13.92
N TYR A 150 20.49 -32.50 13.77
CA TYR A 150 20.09 -33.91 13.65
C TYR A 150 19.23 -34.24 12.42
N ALA A 151 18.95 -33.25 11.57
CA ALA A 151 18.16 -33.43 10.36
C ALA A 151 18.67 -32.53 9.25
N ASP A 152 18.39 -32.90 8.00
CA ASP A 152 18.69 -32.05 6.86
C ASP A 152 17.93 -30.72 6.97
N ALA A 153 18.56 -29.59 6.68
CA ALA A 153 17.89 -28.29 6.83
C ALA A 153 16.78 -28.12 5.77
N VAL A 154 17.06 -28.53 4.53
CA VAL A 154 16.09 -28.58 3.43
C VAL A 154 16.10 -29.98 2.81
N ARG A 155 14.91 -30.52 2.52
CA ARG A 155 14.74 -31.84 1.91
C ARG A 155 13.80 -31.77 0.71
N VAL A 156 14.22 -32.33 -0.41
CA VAL A 156 13.39 -32.62 -1.59
C VAL A 156 13.38 -34.13 -1.79
N HIS A 157 12.21 -34.75 -1.79
CA HIS A 157 12.10 -36.21 -1.88
C HIS A 157 10.88 -36.64 -2.69
N ASP A 158 11.02 -37.62 -3.58
CA ASP A 158 9.97 -38.07 -4.50
C ASP A 158 9.20 -36.91 -5.15
N SER A 159 9.91 -35.89 -5.61
CA SER A 159 9.33 -34.62 -6.08
C SER A 159 9.91 -34.19 -7.43
N SER A 160 9.15 -33.42 -8.21
CA SER A 160 9.59 -33.00 -9.54
C SER A 160 9.28 -31.55 -9.89
N ARG A 161 10.08 -30.91 -10.75
CA ARG A 161 9.90 -29.49 -11.12
C ARG A 161 9.90 -28.60 -9.87
N ILE A 162 10.97 -28.73 -9.08
CA ILE A 162 11.16 -27.99 -7.84
C ILE A 162 12.22 -26.92 -8.06
N THR A 163 11.94 -25.68 -7.67
CA THR A 163 12.91 -24.58 -7.72
C THR A 163 13.16 -24.06 -6.32
N LEU A 164 14.42 -24.12 -5.89
CA LEU A 164 14.93 -23.54 -4.65
C LEU A 164 15.84 -22.38 -5.04
N ASP A 165 15.33 -21.15 -4.91
CA ASP A 165 16.01 -19.95 -5.41
C ASP A 165 16.35 -18.96 -4.29
N LYS A 166 17.51 -18.31 -4.37
CA LYS A 166 17.91 -17.24 -3.43
C LYS A 166 17.89 -17.62 -1.93
N LEU A 167 17.95 -18.91 -1.61
CA LEU A 167 17.94 -19.39 -0.23
C LEU A 167 19.24 -19.02 0.47
N SER A 168 19.16 -18.78 1.78
CA SER A 168 20.35 -18.70 2.63
C SER A 168 20.23 -19.74 3.75
N VAL A 169 20.77 -20.93 3.49
CA VAL A 169 20.70 -22.08 4.38
C VAL A 169 21.92 -22.09 5.29
N HIS A 170 21.67 -21.99 6.60
CA HIS A 170 22.67 -22.09 7.65
C HIS A 170 22.39 -23.35 8.46
N ALA A 171 23.09 -24.43 8.12
CA ALA A 171 23.05 -25.68 8.86
C ALA A 171 24.27 -25.76 9.79
N LYS A 172 24.04 -25.96 11.08
CA LYS A 172 25.11 -25.97 12.08
C LYS A 172 25.91 -27.27 12.04
N SER A 173 25.23 -28.42 12.02
CA SER A 173 25.86 -29.75 11.91
C SER A 173 24.88 -30.77 11.36
N ALA A 174 24.16 -30.41 10.29
CA ALA A 174 23.20 -31.31 9.68
C ALA A 174 23.91 -32.45 8.91
N PRO A 175 23.26 -33.62 8.74
CA PRO A 175 23.73 -34.65 7.82
C PRO A 175 23.95 -34.11 6.40
N SER A 176 23.03 -33.27 5.91
CA SER A 176 23.21 -32.43 4.73
C SER A 176 22.58 -31.04 4.92
N GLY A 177 23.15 -30.01 4.30
CA GLY A 177 22.50 -28.69 4.25
C GLY A 177 21.20 -28.76 3.44
N LEU A 178 21.30 -29.29 2.23
CA LEU A 178 20.20 -29.65 1.34
C LEU A 178 20.36 -31.11 0.90
N ARG A 179 19.30 -31.90 1.04
CA ARG A 179 19.24 -33.27 0.51
C ARG A 179 18.16 -33.40 -0.56
N ILE A 180 18.52 -33.99 -1.69
CA ILE A 180 17.62 -34.36 -2.79
C ILE A 180 17.67 -35.88 -2.92
N GLY A 181 16.53 -36.56 -2.79
CA GLY A 181 16.48 -38.03 -2.77
C GLY A 181 15.20 -38.64 -3.32
N GLY A 182 15.10 -39.95 -3.20
CA GLY A 182 13.99 -40.74 -3.76
C GLY A 182 13.93 -40.66 -5.29
N ALA A 183 12.72 -40.75 -5.85
CA ALA A 183 12.49 -40.65 -7.29
C ALA A 183 12.37 -39.19 -7.77
N SER A 184 13.15 -38.26 -7.20
CA SER A 184 13.06 -36.84 -7.57
C SER A 184 13.69 -36.55 -8.94
N ALA A 185 13.11 -35.62 -9.69
CA ALA A 185 13.64 -35.24 -11.01
C ALA A 185 13.38 -33.77 -11.33
N ASP A 186 14.24 -33.13 -12.12
CA ASP A 186 14.09 -31.71 -12.48
C ASP A 186 14.01 -30.81 -11.23
N VAL A 187 15.09 -30.81 -10.46
CA VAL A 187 15.26 -30.00 -9.24
C VAL A 187 16.33 -28.96 -9.51
N THR A 188 15.98 -27.68 -9.33
CA THR A 188 16.91 -26.57 -9.49
C THR A 188 17.21 -25.92 -8.15
N LEU A 189 18.49 -25.87 -7.77
CA LEU A 189 19.03 -24.98 -6.75
C LEU A 189 19.74 -23.82 -7.44
N SER A 190 19.19 -22.62 -7.33
CA SER A 190 19.73 -21.42 -7.98
C SER A 190 19.98 -20.29 -6.99
N ARG A 191 21.00 -19.47 -7.27
CA ARG A 191 21.26 -18.20 -6.56
C ARG A 191 21.31 -18.32 -5.03
N SER A 192 21.66 -19.50 -4.52
CA SER A 192 21.50 -19.84 -3.11
C SER A 192 22.84 -19.93 -2.40
N PHE A 193 22.83 -19.66 -1.09
CA PHE A 193 23.96 -19.85 -0.20
C PHE A 193 23.63 -21.02 0.74
N VAL A 194 24.44 -22.08 0.72
CA VAL A 194 24.26 -23.26 1.58
C VAL A 194 25.53 -23.51 2.36
N ARG A 195 25.45 -23.37 3.69
CA ARG A 195 26.55 -23.62 4.61
C ARG A 195 26.23 -24.80 5.51
N ASN A 196 27.11 -25.79 5.53
CA ASN A 196 27.04 -26.90 6.47
C ASN A 196 28.43 -27.34 6.93
N PHE A 197 28.69 -27.31 8.24
CA PHE A 197 30.02 -27.62 8.80
C PHE A 197 30.28 -29.12 9.00
N ALA A 198 29.23 -29.93 9.16
CA ALA A 198 29.38 -31.36 9.45
C ALA A 198 29.39 -32.21 8.18
N GLY A 199 28.23 -32.42 7.56
CA GLY A 199 28.11 -33.15 6.30
C GLY A 199 28.17 -32.26 5.05
N PRO A 200 27.89 -32.81 3.85
CA PRO A 200 27.88 -32.05 2.60
C PRO A 200 26.93 -30.86 2.66
N SER A 201 27.25 -29.81 1.91
CA SER A 201 26.34 -28.68 1.73
C SER A 201 25.14 -29.12 0.90
N VAL A 202 25.39 -29.87 -0.17
CA VAL A 202 24.36 -30.48 -1.01
C VAL A 202 24.63 -31.96 -1.17
N THR A 203 23.59 -32.77 -0.99
CA THR A 203 23.60 -34.21 -1.26
C THR A 203 22.50 -34.56 -2.25
N ILE A 204 22.88 -35.29 -3.29
CA ILE A 204 21.98 -35.81 -4.32
C ILE A 204 22.10 -37.33 -4.30
N GLU A 205 21.02 -38.01 -3.95
CA GLU A 205 21.02 -39.45 -3.71
C GLU A 205 20.70 -40.25 -4.98
N ALA A 206 20.89 -41.56 -4.86
CA ALA A 206 20.61 -42.52 -5.92
C ALA A 206 19.14 -42.46 -6.36
N GLY A 207 18.93 -42.49 -7.68
CA GLY A 207 17.59 -42.45 -8.28
C GLY A 207 17.10 -41.05 -8.63
N VAL A 208 17.83 -40.00 -8.24
CA VAL A 208 17.53 -38.61 -8.63
C VAL A 208 18.05 -38.32 -10.05
N ALA A 209 17.29 -37.59 -10.86
CA ALA A 209 17.71 -37.21 -12.21
C ALA A 209 17.60 -35.69 -12.46
N ASP A 210 18.37 -35.19 -13.44
CA ASP A 210 18.22 -33.85 -14.02
C ASP A 210 18.25 -32.71 -12.98
N THR A 211 19.17 -32.80 -12.01
CA THR A 211 19.34 -31.74 -11.01
C THR A 211 20.29 -30.65 -11.51
N THR A 212 19.87 -29.39 -11.36
CA THR A 212 20.69 -28.21 -11.67
C THR A 212 21.08 -27.48 -10.39
N VAL A 213 22.38 -27.31 -10.16
CA VAL A 213 22.95 -26.46 -9.12
C VAL A 213 23.69 -25.32 -9.82
N THR A 214 23.15 -24.11 -9.73
CA THR A 214 23.65 -22.97 -10.51
C THR A 214 23.71 -21.66 -9.73
N ALA A 215 24.66 -20.79 -10.07
CA ALA A 215 24.84 -19.47 -9.46
C ALA A 215 24.85 -19.50 -7.92
N SER A 216 25.31 -20.58 -7.30
CA SER A 216 25.15 -20.83 -5.86
C SER A 216 26.47 -20.99 -5.13
N GLN A 217 26.47 -20.66 -3.84
CA GLN A 217 27.62 -20.82 -2.96
C GLN A 217 27.43 -21.98 -2.00
N LEU A 218 28.39 -22.91 -1.99
CA LEU A 218 28.44 -24.03 -1.07
C LEU A 218 29.61 -23.80 -0.12
N ASP A 219 29.33 -23.49 1.15
CA ASP A 219 30.35 -23.10 2.12
C ASP A 219 30.54 -24.14 3.22
N ALA A 220 31.79 -24.26 3.71
CA ALA A 220 32.30 -25.25 4.66
C ALA A 220 32.37 -26.69 4.12
N SER A 221 31.45 -27.10 3.25
CA SER A 221 31.43 -28.42 2.61
C SER A 221 30.97 -28.37 1.15
N GLY A 222 31.24 -29.43 0.41
CA GLY A 222 31.01 -29.52 -1.03
C GLY A 222 29.65 -30.09 -1.45
N LEU A 223 29.59 -30.49 -2.72
CA LEU A 223 28.47 -31.21 -3.34
C LEU A 223 28.85 -32.69 -3.49
N VAL A 224 27.94 -33.58 -3.10
CA VAL A 224 28.07 -35.03 -3.34
C VAL A 224 26.83 -35.50 -4.08
N ALA A 225 27.02 -36.13 -5.24
CA ALA A 225 25.98 -36.79 -6.00
C ALA A 225 26.33 -38.26 -6.20
N THR A 226 25.38 -39.17 -5.99
CA THR A 226 25.59 -40.63 -6.11
C THR A 226 24.48 -41.23 -6.94
N ASP A 227 24.83 -41.95 -8.00
CA ASP A 227 23.87 -42.60 -8.94
C ASP A 227 22.78 -41.63 -9.45
N ALA A 228 23.19 -40.42 -9.84
CA ALA A 228 22.30 -39.31 -10.19
C ALA A 228 22.63 -38.74 -11.59
N PRO A 229 22.00 -39.24 -12.67
CA PRO A 229 22.29 -38.79 -14.03
C PRO A 229 21.80 -37.37 -14.34
N GLY A 230 22.40 -36.73 -15.35
CA GLY A 230 21.90 -35.48 -15.93
C GLY A 230 22.26 -34.20 -15.15
N LEU A 231 23.20 -34.28 -14.21
CA LEU A 231 23.59 -33.16 -13.35
C LEU A 231 24.11 -31.93 -14.12
N THR A 232 23.69 -30.75 -13.70
CA THR A 232 24.29 -29.49 -14.17
C THR A 232 24.83 -28.72 -12.97
N VAL A 233 26.14 -28.48 -12.95
CA VAL A 233 26.83 -27.75 -11.88
C VAL A 233 27.55 -26.58 -12.52
N THR A 234 26.92 -25.40 -12.52
CA THR A 234 27.39 -24.26 -13.31
C THR A 234 27.42 -22.95 -12.56
N GLY A 235 28.53 -22.21 -12.65
CA GLY A 235 28.60 -20.88 -12.02
C GLY A 235 28.50 -20.93 -10.50
N ASN A 236 29.01 -21.98 -9.84
CA ASN A 236 28.97 -22.07 -8.38
C ASN A 236 30.30 -21.69 -7.74
N THR A 237 30.27 -21.18 -6.51
CA THR A 237 31.47 -21.06 -5.68
C THR A 237 31.41 -22.12 -4.58
N VAL A 238 32.24 -23.16 -4.70
CA VAL A 238 32.34 -24.26 -3.75
C VAL A 238 33.56 -24.04 -2.85
N ASN A 239 33.32 -23.73 -1.59
CA ASN A 239 34.31 -23.29 -0.61
C ASN A 239 34.35 -24.25 0.59
N THR A 240 35.21 -25.26 0.53
CA THR A 240 35.33 -26.32 1.53
C THR A 240 36.63 -26.21 2.33
N ASP A 241 36.75 -26.93 3.44
CA ASP A 241 37.99 -27.00 4.23
C ASP A 241 38.54 -28.42 4.29
N CYS A 242 39.58 -28.70 3.50
CA CYS A 242 40.23 -30.00 3.40
C CYS A 242 39.28 -31.17 3.18
N ARG A 243 38.33 -30.94 2.26
CA ARG A 243 37.31 -31.89 1.82
C ARG A 243 37.16 -31.78 0.30
N ARG A 244 36.52 -32.77 -0.31
CA ARG A 244 36.20 -32.75 -1.75
C ARG A 244 35.27 -31.58 -2.08
N GLY A 245 35.48 -30.98 -3.24
CA GLY A 245 34.63 -29.91 -3.75
C GLY A 245 33.34 -30.44 -4.37
N ILE A 246 33.45 -31.02 -5.57
CA ILE A 246 32.34 -31.61 -6.34
C ILE A 246 32.65 -33.09 -6.52
N ASP A 247 31.81 -33.97 -5.98
CA ASP A 247 32.00 -35.42 -6.01
C ASP A 247 30.83 -36.11 -6.72
N LEU A 248 31.11 -36.70 -7.88
CA LEU A 248 30.19 -37.55 -8.63
C LEU A 248 30.57 -39.01 -8.43
N ALA A 249 29.86 -39.68 -7.53
CA ALA A 249 30.03 -41.08 -7.18
C ALA A 249 29.02 -41.99 -7.91
N GLY A 250 29.31 -43.29 -7.94
CA GLY A 250 28.44 -44.29 -8.57
C GLY A 250 28.25 -44.05 -10.07
N ALA A 251 27.06 -44.28 -10.60
CA ALA A 251 26.67 -44.07 -11.99
C ALA A 251 25.88 -42.77 -12.17
N SER A 252 26.59 -41.64 -12.27
CA SER A 252 26.03 -40.29 -12.47
C SER A 252 26.41 -39.69 -13.84
N PRO A 253 26.08 -40.34 -14.98
CA PRO A 253 26.52 -39.89 -16.31
C PRO A 253 25.82 -38.60 -16.78
N GLY A 254 26.37 -38.00 -17.84
CA GLY A 254 25.76 -36.85 -18.51
C GLY A 254 25.90 -35.52 -17.75
N ALA A 255 26.85 -35.41 -16.83
CA ALA A 255 27.04 -34.20 -16.03
C ALA A 255 27.74 -33.07 -16.82
N SER A 256 27.40 -31.82 -16.51
CA SER A 256 28.09 -30.62 -17.02
C SER A 256 28.62 -29.82 -15.84
N ILE A 257 29.94 -29.70 -15.74
CA ILE A 257 30.63 -29.00 -14.65
C ILE A 257 31.39 -27.81 -15.24
N ARG A 258 30.79 -26.61 -15.20
CA ARG A 258 31.33 -25.42 -15.86
C ARG A 258 31.30 -24.14 -15.03
N ASN A 259 32.21 -23.21 -15.29
CA ASN A 259 32.23 -21.89 -14.66
C ASN A 259 32.27 -21.90 -13.13
N ASN A 260 32.69 -22.99 -12.48
CA ASN A 260 32.71 -23.06 -11.01
C ASN A 260 34.03 -22.51 -10.46
N ILE A 261 33.97 -21.83 -9.32
CA ILE A 261 35.14 -21.62 -8.45
C ILE A 261 35.15 -22.73 -7.42
N VAL A 262 36.24 -23.49 -7.31
CA VAL A 262 36.40 -24.58 -6.34
C VAL A 262 37.60 -24.31 -5.45
N VAL A 263 37.33 -24.04 -4.18
CA VAL A 263 38.31 -23.86 -3.11
C VAL A 263 38.18 -25.02 -2.14
N THR A 264 39.25 -25.79 -1.96
CA THR A 264 39.28 -26.92 -1.01
C THR A 264 40.09 -26.65 0.25
N ALA A 265 40.48 -25.39 0.47
CA ALA A 265 41.13 -24.92 1.69
C ALA A 265 40.65 -23.51 2.06
N ARG A 266 39.39 -23.38 2.48
CA ARG A 266 38.79 -22.09 2.85
C ARG A 266 39.55 -21.34 3.95
N GLN A 267 40.21 -22.05 4.86
CA GLN A 267 41.07 -21.44 5.89
C GLN A 267 42.46 -21.06 5.35
N ARG A 268 42.66 -21.12 4.03
CA ARG A 268 43.85 -20.69 3.30
C ARG A 268 45.14 -21.37 3.79
N HIS A 269 45.11 -22.69 3.90
CA HIS A 269 46.23 -23.52 4.33
C HIS A 269 46.37 -24.79 3.47
N ARG A 270 47.55 -25.43 3.48
CA ARG A 270 47.71 -26.77 2.90
C ARG A 270 47.08 -27.81 3.80
N CYS A 271 46.37 -28.76 3.20
CA CYS A 271 45.73 -29.84 3.94
C CYS A 271 46.74 -30.85 4.45
N THR A 272 46.50 -31.41 5.64
CA THR A 272 47.33 -32.48 6.20
C THR A 272 47.29 -33.73 5.33
N ASN A 273 46.11 -34.07 4.80
CA ASN A 273 45.93 -35.10 3.79
C ASN A 273 45.35 -34.49 2.51
N PRO A 274 46.19 -34.08 1.55
CA PRO A 274 45.71 -33.46 0.32
C PRO A 274 44.82 -34.35 -0.56
N ALA A 275 44.88 -35.68 -0.40
CA ALA A 275 44.03 -36.60 -1.14
C ALA A 275 42.53 -36.47 -0.79
N ASP A 276 42.21 -35.93 0.38
CA ASP A 276 40.83 -35.69 0.80
C ASP A 276 40.27 -34.38 0.23
N ALA A 277 41.14 -33.55 -0.38
CA ALA A 277 40.84 -32.19 -0.84
C ALA A 277 40.83 -32.04 -2.37
N THR A 278 40.49 -33.11 -3.10
CA THR A 278 40.32 -33.08 -4.56
C THR A 278 39.19 -32.12 -4.96
N ALA A 279 39.44 -31.25 -5.93
CA ALA A 279 38.46 -30.24 -6.33
C ALA A 279 37.25 -30.87 -7.03
N ILE A 280 37.47 -31.66 -8.07
CA ILE A 280 36.41 -32.36 -8.82
C ILE A 280 36.72 -33.85 -8.92
N THR A 281 35.78 -34.69 -8.50
CA THR A 281 35.89 -36.15 -8.55
C THR A 281 34.75 -36.74 -9.37
N VAL A 282 35.09 -37.62 -10.32
CA VAL A 282 34.13 -38.32 -11.18
C VAL A 282 34.49 -39.80 -11.25
N SER A 283 33.58 -40.64 -10.77
CA SER A 283 33.70 -42.10 -10.82
C SER A 283 33.71 -42.64 -12.27
N PRO A 284 34.26 -43.85 -12.52
CA PRO A 284 34.28 -44.47 -13.85
C PRO A 284 32.91 -44.53 -14.54
N GLU A 285 31.86 -44.91 -13.80
CA GLU A 285 30.51 -45.07 -14.32
C GLU A 285 29.81 -43.73 -14.58
N SER A 286 30.34 -42.62 -14.04
CA SER A 286 29.86 -41.27 -14.29
C SER A 286 30.52 -40.58 -15.49
N VAL A 287 31.57 -41.16 -16.08
CA VAL A 287 32.28 -40.56 -17.23
C VAL A 287 31.44 -40.38 -18.49
N PRO A 288 30.55 -41.33 -18.89
CA PRO A 288 29.81 -41.22 -20.14
C PRO A 288 29.06 -39.89 -20.25
N GLN A 289 29.31 -39.14 -21.33
CA GLN A 289 28.71 -37.84 -21.63
C GLN A 289 28.94 -36.74 -20.57
N THR A 290 29.81 -36.99 -19.59
CA THR A 290 30.17 -36.00 -18.57
C THR A 290 31.30 -35.10 -19.07
N SER A 291 31.12 -33.80 -18.87
CA SER A 291 32.05 -32.77 -19.34
C SER A 291 32.42 -31.77 -18.25
N ALA A 292 33.70 -31.38 -18.22
CA ALA A 292 34.22 -30.31 -17.37
C ALA A 292 35.01 -29.29 -18.20
N ASP A 293 34.74 -27.99 -18.01
CA ASP A 293 35.51 -26.90 -18.61
C ASP A 293 35.24 -25.56 -17.91
N TYR A 294 36.08 -24.55 -18.13
CA TYR A 294 35.92 -23.21 -17.54
C TYR A 294 35.83 -23.17 -16.00
N ASN A 295 36.36 -24.15 -15.28
CA ASN A 295 36.43 -24.13 -13.82
C ASN A 295 37.69 -23.41 -13.33
N LEU A 296 37.62 -22.76 -12.17
CA LEU A 296 38.76 -22.14 -11.49
C LEU A 296 39.00 -22.87 -10.17
N ILE A 297 40.17 -23.50 -10.03
CA ILE A 297 40.52 -24.36 -8.90
C ILE A 297 41.65 -23.71 -8.09
N ASP A 298 41.43 -23.54 -6.79
CA ASP A 298 42.46 -23.05 -5.87
C ASP A 298 43.47 -24.18 -5.53
N PRO A 299 44.76 -24.03 -5.88
CA PRO A 299 45.77 -25.06 -5.63
C PRO A 299 46.22 -25.16 -4.16
N LEU A 300 45.79 -24.23 -3.30
CA LEU A 300 46.40 -24.02 -1.97
C LEU A 300 46.30 -25.21 -1.03
N SER A 301 45.24 -26.03 -1.14
CA SER A 301 45.06 -27.24 -0.33
C SER A 301 46.13 -28.30 -0.59
N GLY A 302 46.76 -28.28 -1.77
CA GLY A 302 47.65 -29.32 -2.28
C GLY A 302 46.91 -30.53 -2.88
N GLY A 303 45.57 -30.53 -2.88
CA GLY A 303 44.78 -31.59 -3.51
C GLY A 303 44.82 -31.53 -5.03
N ALA A 304 44.55 -32.66 -5.68
CA ALA A 304 44.49 -32.72 -7.13
C ALA A 304 43.30 -31.91 -7.67
N PRO A 305 43.43 -31.22 -8.82
CA PRO A 305 42.29 -30.58 -9.47
C PRO A 305 41.23 -31.60 -9.89
N TYR A 306 41.65 -32.77 -10.37
CA TYR A 306 40.75 -33.82 -10.83
C TYR A 306 41.12 -35.20 -10.29
N THR A 307 40.10 -35.98 -9.95
CA THR A 307 40.15 -37.44 -9.98
C THR A 307 39.07 -37.90 -10.95
N TRP A 308 39.46 -38.57 -12.04
CA TRP A 308 38.56 -38.90 -13.14
C TRP A 308 38.71 -40.36 -13.53
N ALA A 309 37.59 -41.07 -13.64
CA ALA A 309 37.56 -42.51 -13.91
C ALA A 309 38.45 -43.32 -12.93
N GLY A 310 38.50 -42.90 -11.66
CA GLY A 310 39.36 -43.51 -10.63
C GLY A 310 40.85 -43.16 -10.72
N THR A 311 41.27 -42.34 -11.69
CA THR A 311 42.66 -41.88 -11.85
C THR A 311 42.83 -40.47 -11.28
N VAL A 312 43.87 -40.26 -10.46
CA VAL A 312 44.20 -38.94 -9.91
C VAL A 312 45.04 -38.15 -10.92
N HIS A 313 44.62 -36.92 -11.22
CA HIS A 313 45.34 -35.99 -12.11
C HIS A 313 45.88 -34.82 -11.29
N PRO A 314 47.16 -34.84 -10.87
CA PRO A 314 47.72 -33.84 -9.95
C PRO A 314 47.89 -32.45 -10.56
N THR A 315 47.81 -32.32 -11.89
CA THR A 315 47.88 -31.04 -12.61
C THR A 315 46.79 -30.97 -13.68
N LEU A 316 46.40 -29.75 -14.08
CA LEU A 316 45.48 -29.55 -15.21
C LEU A 316 46.01 -30.18 -16.50
N THR A 317 47.30 -30.01 -16.80
CA THR A 317 47.93 -30.63 -17.98
C THR A 317 47.73 -32.14 -18.01
N SER A 318 47.96 -32.83 -16.89
CA SER A 318 47.77 -34.29 -16.84
C SER A 318 46.32 -34.74 -17.06
N PHE A 319 45.35 -33.87 -16.79
CA PHE A 319 43.93 -34.14 -17.02
C PHE A 319 43.53 -33.85 -18.47
N VAL A 320 43.99 -32.71 -19.02
CA VAL A 320 43.77 -32.31 -20.41
C VAL A 320 44.37 -33.35 -21.36
N ASP A 321 45.61 -33.78 -21.14
CA ASP A 321 46.28 -34.78 -21.97
C ASP A 321 45.54 -36.13 -21.98
N ALA A 322 44.90 -36.49 -20.86
CA ALA A 322 44.20 -37.76 -20.71
C ALA A 322 42.77 -37.74 -21.26
N THR A 323 42.10 -36.59 -21.27
CA THR A 323 40.64 -36.51 -21.53
C THR A 323 40.26 -35.58 -22.66
N GLY A 324 41.12 -34.63 -23.05
CA GLY A 324 40.82 -33.53 -23.95
C GLY A 324 39.85 -32.47 -23.37
N GLN A 325 39.51 -32.56 -22.09
CA GLN A 325 38.59 -31.65 -21.40
C GLN A 325 39.34 -30.60 -20.58
N ALA A 326 38.63 -29.63 -19.99
CA ALA A 326 39.19 -28.59 -19.12
C ALA A 326 40.31 -27.73 -19.75
N VAL A 327 40.28 -27.54 -21.06
CA VAL A 327 41.24 -26.69 -21.79
C VAL A 327 41.19 -25.22 -21.37
N HIS A 328 40.05 -24.76 -20.84
CA HIS A 328 39.88 -23.40 -20.33
C HIS A 328 39.87 -23.34 -18.80
N ASP A 329 40.16 -24.44 -18.11
CA ASP A 329 40.27 -24.42 -16.66
C ASP A 329 41.50 -23.63 -16.20
N LEU A 330 41.36 -23.02 -15.03
CA LEU A 330 42.42 -22.24 -14.40
C LEU A 330 42.75 -22.86 -13.04
N MET A 331 44.04 -22.90 -12.71
CA MET A 331 44.52 -23.34 -11.39
C MET A 331 45.31 -22.21 -10.75
N ALA A 332 44.63 -21.39 -9.96
CA ALA A 332 45.15 -20.16 -9.40
C ALA A 332 44.33 -19.73 -8.17
N ASP A 333 44.87 -18.81 -7.38
CA ASP A 333 44.13 -18.20 -6.27
C ASP A 333 42.92 -17.43 -6.81
N PRO A 334 41.67 -17.81 -6.44
CA PRO A 334 40.48 -17.12 -6.92
C PRO A 334 40.25 -15.76 -6.27
N LYS A 335 41.04 -15.39 -5.24
CA LYS A 335 40.95 -14.10 -4.54
C LYS A 335 39.53 -13.77 -4.08
N ILE A 336 38.82 -14.75 -3.52
CA ILE A 336 37.49 -14.54 -2.95
C ILE A 336 37.56 -13.96 -1.54
N GLY A 337 36.60 -13.11 -1.19
CA GLY A 337 36.48 -12.52 0.15
C GLY A 337 35.06 -12.60 0.68
N TRP A 338 34.93 -12.67 2.01
CA TRP A 338 33.63 -12.67 2.68
C TRP A 338 33.03 -11.26 2.76
N SER A 339 31.77 -11.14 2.36
CA SER A 339 30.98 -9.91 2.44
C SER A 339 29.81 -10.13 3.39
N SER A 340 29.72 -9.25 4.38
CA SER A 340 28.66 -9.30 5.39
C SER A 340 27.32 -8.95 4.74
N GLY A 341 26.36 -9.85 4.87
CA GLY A 341 24.98 -9.66 4.40
C GLY A 341 23.97 -9.98 5.49
N GLN A 342 24.33 -9.74 6.76
CA GLN A 342 23.65 -10.33 7.92
C GLN A 342 23.52 -11.86 7.77
N ASP A 343 22.30 -12.40 7.80
CA ASP A 343 22.00 -13.82 7.60
C ASP A 343 22.08 -14.25 6.14
N ARG A 344 22.42 -13.35 5.21
CA ARG A 344 22.49 -13.63 3.77
C ARG A 344 23.86 -13.25 3.18
N GLY A 345 24.92 -13.42 3.97
CA GLY A 345 26.31 -13.17 3.53
C GLY A 345 26.71 -13.97 2.29
N TYR A 346 27.78 -13.52 1.64
CA TYR A 346 28.24 -14.08 0.37
C TYR A 346 29.76 -13.92 0.19
N LEU A 347 30.33 -14.72 -0.70
CA LEU A 347 31.71 -14.65 -1.16
C LEU A 347 31.76 -13.89 -2.49
N GLU A 348 32.58 -12.85 -2.60
CA GLU A 348 32.78 -12.08 -3.84
C GLU A 348 34.23 -12.13 -4.31
N THR A 349 34.45 -12.03 -5.62
CA THR A 349 35.79 -11.95 -6.21
C THR A 349 36.40 -10.57 -5.93
N ARG A 350 37.68 -10.54 -5.57
CA ARG A 350 38.45 -9.29 -5.38
C ARG A 350 39.26 -8.94 -6.62
N ASP A 351 39.78 -7.71 -6.64
CA ASP A 351 40.51 -7.17 -7.78
C ASP A 351 41.68 -8.06 -8.23
N GLY A 352 41.76 -8.24 -9.54
CA GLY A 352 42.71 -9.13 -10.20
C GLY A 352 42.46 -10.61 -9.94
N SER A 353 41.25 -11.02 -9.56
CA SER A 353 40.85 -12.42 -9.54
C SER A 353 40.87 -12.99 -10.96
N PRO A 354 41.43 -14.19 -11.18
CA PRO A 354 41.38 -14.86 -12.48
C PRO A 354 39.97 -15.39 -12.82
N ALA A 355 39.00 -15.27 -11.91
CA ALA A 355 37.61 -15.61 -12.19
C ALA A 355 36.91 -14.55 -13.04
N ARG A 356 37.37 -13.29 -12.98
CA ARG A 356 36.68 -12.18 -13.61
C ARG A 356 36.75 -12.24 -15.13
N ASP A 357 35.66 -11.87 -15.80
CA ASP A 357 35.55 -11.77 -17.26
C ASP A 357 36.06 -12.99 -18.04
N SER A 358 35.82 -14.19 -17.53
CA SER A 358 36.47 -15.42 -18.01
C SER A 358 35.57 -16.64 -18.11
N ALA A 359 34.25 -16.49 -17.88
CA ALA A 359 33.29 -17.58 -17.91
C ALA A 359 32.73 -17.85 -19.31
N ASP A 360 32.25 -19.08 -19.51
CA ASP A 360 31.47 -19.48 -20.67
C ASP A 360 30.01 -19.05 -20.51
N ALA A 361 29.59 -17.99 -21.19
CA ALA A 361 28.22 -17.49 -21.18
C ALA A 361 27.19 -18.51 -21.74
N ASN A 362 27.64 -19.51 -22.50
CA ASN A 362 26.78 -20.54 -23.10
C ASN A 362 26.74 -21.84 -22.30
N ALA A 363 27.34 -21.88 -21.10
CA ALA A 363 27.35 -23.07 -20.28
C ALA A 363 25.92 -23.54 -19.95
N ARG A 364 25.69 -24.87 -20.02
CA ARG A 364 24.39 -25.46 -19.65
C ARG A 364 24.03 -25.02 -18.23
N GLY A 365 22.83 -24.47 -18.04
CA GLY A 365 22.36 -23.99 -16.73
C GLY A 365 22.87 -22.61 -16.30
N ALA A 366 23.61 -21.89 -17.14
CA ALA A 366 23.93 -20.48 -16.89
C ALA A 366 22.66 -19.63 -16.87
N LEU A 367 22.58 -18.72 -15.89
CA LEU A 367 21.44 -17.81 -15.72
C LEU A 367 21.68 -16.47 -16.43
N ASP A 368 20.67 -15.61 -16.41
CA ASP A 368 20.74 -14.23 -16.89
C ASP A 368 21.18 -13.23 -15.80
N THR A 369 21.35 -13.71 -14.56
CA THR A 369 21.72 -12.96 -13.37
C THR A 369 22.59 -13.83 -12.46
N ASP A 370 23.43 -13.19 -11.64
CA ASP A 370 24.25 -13.86 -10.64
C ASP A 370 23.46 -14.20 -9.35
N MET A 371 24.14 -14.71 -8.31
CA MET A 371 23.52 -15.02 -7.01
C MET A 371 22.82 -13.82 -6.36
N LEU A 372 23.28 -12.62 -6.66
CA LEU A 372 22.80 -11.37 -6.10
C LEU A 372 21.62 -10.77 -6.89
N GLY A 373 21.24 -11.41 -8.00
CA GLY A 373 20.18 -10.94 -8.89
C GLY A 373 20.62 -9.76 -9.78
N GLY A 374 21.89 -9.39 -9.74
CA GLY A 374 22.48 -8.37 -10.60
C GLY A 374 22.73 -8.90 -12.00
N SER A 375 22.86 -7.98 -12.96
CA SER A 375 23.33 -8.31 -14.30
C SER A 375 24.84 -8.53 -14.31
N TYR A 376 25.31 -9.36 -15.24
CA TYR A 376 26.74 -9.49 -15.55
C TYR A 376 27.35 -8.15 -15.98
N ALA A 377 28.55 -7.85 -15.51
CA ALA A 377 29.18 -6.54 -15.55
C ALA A 377 30.65 -6.62 -15.95
N ASP A 378 31.04 -5.75 -16.89
CA ASP A 378 32.41 -5.65 -17.44
C ASP A 378 33.34 -4.97 -16.42
N ASP A 379 34.30 -5.71 -15.86
CA ASP A 379 35.35 -5.12 -15.03
C ASP A 379 36.35 -4.39 -15.94
N PRO A 380 36.37 -3.04 -15.94
CA PRO A 380 37.19 -2.28 -16.89
C PRO A 380 38.70 -2.49 -16.71
N ALA A 381 39.13 -3.13 -15.60
CA ALA A 381 40.52 -3.46 -15.34
C ALA A 381 40.93 -4.88 -15.81
N THR A 382 39.99 -5.71 -16.25
CA THR A 382 40.22 -7.12 -16.59
C THR A 382 39.96 -7.37 -18.08
N PRO A 383 40.82 -8.13 -18.79
CA PRO A 383 40.56 -8.48 -20.19
C PRO A 383 39.45 -9.54 -20.35
N ASN A 384 38.53 -9.25 -21.27
CA ASN A 384 37.42 -10.14 -21.62
C ASN A 384 37.92 -11.40 -22.33
N SER A 385 37.84 -12.53 -21.64
CA SER A 385 38.33 -13.85 -22.09
C SER A 385 37.25 -14.93 -22.09
N GLY A 386 36.05 -14.60 -21.59
CA GLY A 386 34.88 -15.46 -21.63
C GLY A 386 34.26 -15.59 -23.02
N THR A 387 33.15 -16.32 -23.09
CA THR A 387 32.33 -16.42 -24.31
C THR A 387 31.14 -15.45 -24.26
N GLY A 388 30.37 -15.33 -25.35
CA GLY A 388 29.18 -14.46 -25.38
C GLY A 388 29.55 -12.98 -25.29
N SER A 389 29.11 -12.29 -24.23
CA SER A 389 29.49 -10.90 -23.94
C SER A 389 30.99 -10.75 -23.66
N GLY A 390 31.64 -11.82 -23.23
CA GLY A 390 33.09 -11.88 -22.97
C GLY A 390 33.48 -11.57 -21.53
N TYR A 391 32.57 -10.99 -20.73
CA TYR A 391 32.86 -10.44 -19.40
C TYR A 391 32.05 -11.04 -18.24
N ARG A 392 31.53 -12.27 -18.39
CA ARG A 392 30.90 -12.94 -17.24
C ARG A 392 31.97 -13.53 -16.31
N ASP A 393 31.75 -13.46 -15.01
CA ASP A 393 32.64 -14.09 -14.02
C ASP A 393 32.34 -15.58 -13.84
N ARG A 394 33.39 -16.33 -13.50
CA ARG A 394 33.25 -17.68 -12.94
C ARG A 394 32.79 -17.59 -11.50
N GLY A 395 32.04 -18.58 -11.05
CA GLY A 395 31.50 -18.65 -9.69
C GLY A 395 30.13 -18.01 -9.54
N ALA A 396 29.67 -17.92 -8.30
CA ALA A 396 28.29 -17.56 -7.99
C ALA A 396 27.99 -16.06 -8.09
N VAL A 397 28.98 -15.20 -7.91
CA VAL A 397 28.81 -13.76 -7.75
C VAL A 397 29.65 -13.04 -8.78
N GLU A 398 29.03 -12.07 -9.44
CA GLU A 398 29.66 -11.17 -10.37
C GLU A 398 30.34 -10.01 -9.63
N ALA A 399 31.55 -9.63 -10.05
CA ALA A 399 32.15 -8.36 -9.70
C ALA A 399 31.32 -7.20 -10.28
N ARG A 400 31.09 -6.15 -9.49
CA ARG A 400 30.18 -5.07 -9.89
C ARG A 400 30.74 -3.68 -9.65
N GLY A 401 30.29 -2.75 -10.47
CA GLY A 401 30.49 -1.32 -10.28
C GLY A 401 29.68 -0.76 -9.10
N ALA A 402 29.88 0.54 -8.84
CA ALA A 402 29.08 1.26 -7.88
C ALA A 402 27.65 1.49 -8.43
N LEU A 403 26.64 1.32 -7.57
CA LEU A 403 25.25 1.65 -7.87
C LEU A 403 25.03 3.17 -7.76
N THR A 404 24.48 3.77 -8.81
CA THR A 404 23.97 5.15 -8.79
C THR A 404 22.44 5.12 -8.83
N GLU A 405 21.79 5.77 -7.88
CA GLU A 405 20.32 5.80 -7.78
C GLU A 405 19.73 7.08 -8.40
N ASP A 406 18.64 6.93 -9.15
CA ASP A 406 17.83 8.06 -9.60
C ASP A 406 16.98 8.61 -8.44
N PRO A 407 16.67 9.92 -8.40
CA PRO A 407 15.77 10.47 -7.41
C PRO A 407 14.40 9.79 -7.46
N VAL A 408 13.95 9.29 -6.32
CA VAL A 408 12.60 8.72 -6.16
C VAL A 408 11.56 9.82 -6.41
N ARG A 409 10.54 9.48 -7.19
CA ARG A 409 9.39 10.35 -7.48
C ARG A 409 8.10 9.65 -7.11
N LEU A 410 7.14 10.42 -6.60
CA LEU A 410 5.78 9.94 -6.35
C LEU A 410 4.78 10.90 -6.99
N GLU A 411 4.06 10.39 -7.97
CA GLU A 411 3.17 11.20 -8.81
C GLU A 411 1.75 10.63 -8.77
N ARG A 412 0.76 11.50 -8.97
CA ARG A 412 -0.62 11.04 -9.17
C ARG A 412 -0.75 10.39 -10.54
N LYS A 413 -1.40 9.23 -10.63
CA LYS A 413 -1.49 8.45 -11.87
C LYS A 413 -2.34 9.17 -12.92
N LEU A 414 -1.75 9.48 -14.08
CA LEU A 414 -2.49 10.04 -15.22
C LEU A 414 -3.48 9.01 -15.78
N GLY A 415 -4.72 9.44 -16.02
CA GLY A 415 -5.81 8.56 -16.46
C GLY A 415 -6.32 7.57 -15.39
N GLY A 416 -5.74 7.58 -14.19
CA GLY A 416 -6.18 6.77 -13.06
C GLY A 416 -7.33 7.38 -12.24
N GLY A 417 -7.72 6.67 -11.19
CA GLY A 417 -8.60 7.17 -10.14
C GLY A 417 -7.94 8.30 -9.32
N PRO A 418 -8.72 9.06 -8.55
CA PRO A 418 -8.22 10.25 -7.84
C PRO A 418 -7.29 9.92 -6.65
N LEU A 419 -7.26 8.64 -6.23
CA LEU A 419 -6.39 8.10 -5.18
C LEU A 419 -5.24 7.25 -5.75
N ASP A 420 -5.09 7.16 -7.06
CA ASP A 420 -4.04 6.36 -7.69
C ASP A 420 -2.75 7.16 -7.79
N VAL A 421 -1.64 6.53 -7.41
CA VAL A 421 -0.29 7.07 -7.50
C VAL A 421 0.65 6.11 -8.22
N VAL A 422 1.74 6.64 -8.75
CA VAL A 422 2.84 5.89 -9.35
C VAL A 422 4.14 6.36 -8.72
N ALA A 423 4.83 5.43 -8.06
CA ALA A 423 6.21 5.62 -7.61
C ALA A 423 7.16 5.25 -8.74
N ARG A 424 8.22 6.05 -8.93
CA ARG A 424 9.30 5.80 -9.88
C ARG A 424 10.64 5.89 -9.17
N ALA A 425 11.51 4.94 -9.46
CA ALA A 425 12.89 4.89 -9.01
C ALA A 425 13.77 4.39 -10.16
N GLY A 426 15.08 4.41 -9.98
CA GLY A 426 16.04 3.93 -10.97
C GLY A 426 17.37 3.63 -10.31
N GLY A 427 18.09 2.69 -10.90
CA GLY A 427 19.41 2.25 -10.42
C GLY A 427 20.25 1.90 -11.63
N HIS A 428 21.46 2.45 -11.69
CA HIS A 428 22.40 2.28 -12.79
C HIS A 428 23.75 1.81 -12.28
N SER A 429 24.40 0.91 -13.01
CA SER A 429 25.77 0.51 -12.72
C SER A 429 26.77 1.55 -13.21
N SER A 430 27.86 1.77 -12.46
CA SER A 430 29.00 2.54 -12.96
C SER A 430 29.84 1.80 -13.99
N TRP A 431 29.67 0.47 -14.11
CA TRP A 431 30.33 -0.38 -15.10
C TRP A 431 29.35 -0.73 -16.22
N THR A 432 29.88 -1.09 -17.40
CA THR A 432 29.05 -1.62 -18.48
C THR A 432 28.41 -2.92 -18.03
N VAL A 433 27.10 -3.08 -18.26
CA VAL A 433 26.35 -4.31 -17.93
C VAL A 433 25.62 -4.84 -19.14
N GLU A 434 25.37 -6.15 -19.19
CA GLU A 434 24.58 -6.76 -20.27
C GLU A 434 23.16 -6.17 -20.34
N ARG A 435 22.62 -5.78 -19.19
CA ARG A 435 21.31 -5.13 -19.06
C ARG A 435 21.22 -4.36 -17.75
N GLU A 436 20.70 -3.14 -17.76
CA GLU A 436 20.39 -2.46 -16.50
C GLU A 436 19.27 -3.20 -15.76
N ARG A 437 19.58 -3.64 -14.54
CA ARG A 437 18.66 -4.33 -13.64
C ARG A 437 18.90 -3.89 -12.21
N SER A 438 17.82 -3.82 -11.46
CA SER A 438 17.79 -3.63 -10.02
C SER A 438 16.50 -4.23 -9.50
N THR A 439 16.53 -4.66 -8.25
CA THR A 439 15.33 -5.01 -7.51
C THR A 439 14.94 -3.82 -6.63
N TYR A 440 13.65 -3.54 -6.57
CA TYR A 440 13.06 -2.41 -5.89
C TYR A 440 12.13 -2.90 -4.78
N ALA A 441 12.24 -2.29 -3.59
CA ALA A 441 11.29 -2.50 -2.51
C ALA A 441 10.51 -1.21 -2.26
N TYR A 442 9.18 -1.24 -2.42
CA TYR A 442 8.29 -0.11 -2.18
C TYR A 442 7.50 -0.31 -0.89
N TYR A 443 7.44 0.72 -0.05
CA TYR A 443 6.59 0.78 1.14
C TYR A 443 5.74 2.05 1.09
N PHE A 444 4.45 1.88 0.82
CA PHE A 444 3.47 2.96 0.84
C PHE A 444 2.94 3.16 2.26
N ALA A 445 2.83 4.41 2.70
CA ALA A 445 2.52 4.76 4.09
C ALA A 445 1.11 4.35 4.56
N ASP A 446 0.16 4.13 3.65
CA ASP A 446 -1.18 3.61 3.95
C ASP A 446 -1.27 2.07 3.83
N GLY A 447 -0.16 1.43 3.43
CA GLY A 447 0.01 -0.01 3.41
C GLY A 447 0.66 -0.55 4.69
N ARG A 448 0.75 -1.89 4.78
CA ARG A 448 1.39 -2.60 5.90
C ARG A 448 2.70 -3.31 5.51
N TYR A 449 2.91 -3.51 4.20
CA TYR A 449 3.86 -4.48 3.68
C TYR A 449 4.77 -3.86 2.64
N TRP A 450 6.01 -4.34 2.64
CA TRP A 450 6.93 -4.08 1.54
C TRP A 450 6.48 -4.83 0.29
N ARG A 451 6.73 -4.22 -0.87
CA ARG A 451 6.55 -4.80 -2.19
C ARG A 451 7.89 -4.88 -2.89
N VAL A 452 8.40 -6.09 -3.04
CA VAL A 452 9.65 -6.35 -3.77
C VAL A 452 9.32 -6.73 -5.21
N THR A 453 9.94 -6.05 -6.16
CA THR A 453 9.71 -6.22 -7.61
C THR A 453 10.96 -5.83 -8.39
N ASP A 454 11.11 -6.35 -9.62
CA ASP A 454 12.15 -5.92 -10.55
C ASP A 454 11.69 -4.73 -11.43
N SER A 455 10.47 -4.22 -11.19
CA SER A 455 9.96 -3.02 -11.86
C SER A 455 10.42 -1.76 -11.14
N ALA A 456 11.07 -0.87 -11.90
CA ALA A 456 11.41 0.50 -11.49
C ALA A 456 10.19 1.42 -11.23
N THR A 457 8.98 0.89 -11.47
CA THR A 457 7.71 1.58 -11.25
C THR A 457 6.77 0.73 -10.40
N ALA A 458 6.09 1.37 -9.46
CA ALA A 458 5.05 0.74 -8.67
C ALA A 458 3.80 1.62 -8.62
N GLU A 459 2.68 1.07 -9.07
CA GLU A 459 1.38 1.71 -8.93
C GLU A 459 0.75 1.33 -7.59
N HIS A 460 0.03 2.27 -6.98
CA HIS A 460 -0.69 2.04 -5.75
C HIS A 460 -1.95 2.89 -5.69
N THR A 461 -3.04 2.32 -5.15
CA THR A 461 -4.29 3.04 -4.94
C THR A 461 -4.48 3.22 -3.45
N LEU A 462 -4.51 4.48 -3.01
CA LEU A 462 -4.72 4.78 -1.59
C LEU A 462 -6.15 4.51 -1.17
N ARG A 463 -6.34 4.15 0.11
CA ARG A 463 -7.69 4.01 0.69
C ARG A 463 -8.38 5.34 0.95
N ARG A 464 -7.62 6.37 1.29
CA ARG A 464 -8.14 7.71 1.66
C ARG A 464 -7.32 8.82 1.02
N ALA A 465 -7.96 9.95 0.77
CA ALA A 465 -7.32 11.19 0.36
C ALA A 465 -6.47 11.80 1.49
N GLY A 466 -5.50 12.63 1.12
CA GLY A 466 -4.52 13.24 2.02
C GLY A 466 -3.10 13.06 1.49
N SER A 467 -2.16 12.96 2.42
CA SER A 467 -0.76 12.65 2.12
C SER A 467 -0.61 11.21 1.64
N ALA A 468 0.00 11.05 0.48
CA ALA A 468 0.48 9.77 -0.03
C ALA A 468 1.99 9.79 0.02
N CYS A 469 2.62 8.86 0.74
CA CYS A 469 4.07 8.78 0.83
C CYS A 469 4.56 7.36 0.51
N VAL A 470 5.75 7.29 -0.08
CA VAL A 470 6.43 6.04 -0.41
C VAL A 470 7.89 6.09 0.06
N GLN A 471 8.35 5.00 0.65
CA GLN A 471 9.77 4.70 0.83
C GLN A 471 10.19 3.68 -0.21
N VAL A 472 11.37 3.86 -0.79
CA VAL A 472 11.90 2.97 -1.82
C VAL A 472 13.33 2.56 -1.46
N GLN A 473 13.63 1.28 -1.63
CA GLN A 473 14.99 0.74 -1.64
C GLN A 473 15.30 0.24 -3.04
N VAL A 474 16.51 0.53 -3.52
CA VAL A 474 17.04 0.01 -4.79
C VAL A 474 18.21 -0.91 -4.47
N SER A 475 18.28 -2.07 -5.10
CA SER A 475 19.34 -3.05 -4.83
C SER A 475 19.77 -3.81 -6.07
N GLN A 476 21.08 -4.01 -6.19
CA GLN A 476 21.72 -4.99 -7.08
C GLN A 476 22.35 -6.14 -6.29
N THR A 477 21.96 -6.27 -5.01
CA THR A 477 22.52 -7.24 -4.06
C THR A 477 21.45 -8.10 -3.39
N ASP A 478 20.24 -8.13 -3.97
CA ASP A 478 19.06 -8.78 -3.39
C ASP A 478 18.85 -8.37 -1.91
N PHE A 479 19.05 -7.07 -1.65
CA PHE A 479 18.99 -6.40 -0.34
C PHE A 479 19.92 -6.97 0.75
N ARG A 480 20.95 -7.74 0.37
CA ARG A 480 21.92 -8.32 1.33
C ARG A 480 22.83 -7.25 1.93
N THR A 481 23.19 -6.23 1.16
CA THR A 481 24.02 -5.12 1.63
C THR A 481 23.15 -3.92 2.03
N PRO A 482 23.58 -3.12 3.02
CA PRO A 482 22.87 -1.90 3.36
C PRO A 482 22.74 -0.91 2.20
N SER A 483 21.52 -0.72 1.67
CA SER A 483 21.17 0.49 0.92
C SER A 483 20.62 1.54 1.89
N ARG A 484 21.03 2.80 1.75
CA ARG A 484 20.34 3.90 2.47
C ARG A 484 19.01 4.14 1.78
N TYR A 485 17.88 3.88 2.42
CA TYR A 485 16.62 4.42 1.93
C TYR A 485 16.51 5.88 2.37
N GLY A 486 16.15 6.76 1.43
CA GLY A 486 15.89 8.17 1.71
C GLY A 486 14.65 8.37 2.59
N GLU A 487 14.48 9.61 3.06
CA GLU A 487 13.21 10.04 3.66
C GLU A 487 12.04 9.75 2.71
N PRO A 488 10.84 9.42 3.24
CA PRO A 488 9.68 9.18 2.40
C PRO A 488 9.47 10.33 1.40
N VAL A 489 9.21 9.97 0.14
CA VAL A 489 8.80 10.91 -0.88
C VAL A 489 7.28 10.92 -0.92
N CYS A 490 6.69 12.11 -0.90
CA CYS A 490 5.26 12.27 -0.75
C CYS A 490 4.60 12.95 -1.96
N THR A 491 3.28 12.94 -1.97
CA THR A 491 2.43 13.77 -2.82
C THR A 491 1.07 13.91 -2.14
N GLN A 492 0.15 14.69 -2.71
CA GLN A 492 -1.20 14.85 -2.18
C GLN A 492 -2.21 14.25 -3.15
N VAL A 493 -3.10 13.39 -2.64
CA VAL A 493 -4.24 12.84 -3.38
C VAL A 493 -5.54 13.38 -2.81
N GLY A 494 -6.53 13.60 -3.68
CA GLY A 494 -7.84 14.12 -3.28
C GLY A 494 -8.95 13.09 -3.52
N ALA A 495 -10.06 13.22 -2.81
CA ALA A 495 -11.24 12.38 -2.96
C ALA A 495 -12.37 13.12 -3.68
N ARG A 496 -13.32 12.35 -4.23
CA ARG A 496 -14.52 12.84 -4.91
C ARG A 496 -15.72 12.83 -3.96
N PHE A 497 -16.71 13.68 -4.22
CA PHE A 497 -17.87 13.85 -3.35
C PHE A 497 -19.04 12.97 -3.78
N ILE A 498 -19.66 12.31 -2.80
CA ILE A 498 -20.89 11.55 -2.94
C ILE A 498 -21.96 12.23 -2.07
N PRO A 499 -22.92 12.95 -2.68
CA PRO A 499 -24.04 13.50 -1.93
C PRO A 499 -24.97 12.39 -1.47
N VAL A 500 -25.57 12.57 -0.30
CA VAL A 500 -26.63 11.68 0.21
C VAL A 500 -27.88 12.48 0.54
N PRO A 501 -29.08 11.87 0.55
CA PRO A 501 -30.24 12.51 1.14
C PRO A 501 -29.93 12.89 2.60
N PRO A 502 -30.34 14.10 3.06
CA PRO A 502 -30.06 14.55 4.42
C PRO A 502 -30.46 13.52 5.47
N THR A 503 -29.50 13.02 6.24
CA THR A 503 -29.70 11.90 7.18
C THR A 503 -29.16 12.25 8.57
N ARG A 504 -29.96 12.08 9.61
CA ARG A 504 -29.52 12.34 10.99
C ARG A 504 -28.62 11.23 11.50
N LEU A 505 -27.38 11.56 11.84
CA LEU A 505 -26.41 10.62 12.41
C LEU A 505 -26.24 10.79 13.93
N LEU A 506 -26.49 11.99 14.44
CA LEU A 506 -26.34 12.31 15.85
C LEU A 506 -27.48 13.20 16.33
N ASP A 507 -28.03 12.90 17.52
CA ASP A 507 -28.89 13.82 18.27
C ASP A 507 -28.82 13.47 19.75
N THR A 508 -28.09 14.23 20.55
CA THR A 508 -27.88 13.88 21.97
C THR A 508 -29.11 14.07 22.87
N ARG A 509 -30.23 14.55 22.32
CA ARG A 509 -31.53 14.57 23.01
C ARG A 509 -32.28 13.24 22.87
N ALA A 510 -31.80 12.37 21.99
CA ALA A 510 -32.30 11.03 21.74
C ALA A 510 -31.11 10.04 21.73
N PRO A 511 -31.32 8.72 21.79
CA PRO A 511 -30.24 7.76 21.59
C PRO A 511 -29.92 7.57 20.09
N ILE A 512 -29.56 8.65 19.39
CA ILE A 512 -29.15 8.62 17.97
C ILE A 512 -27.68 8.97 17.89
N GLY A 513 -26.84 8.04 17.41
CA GLY A 513 -25.38 8.19 17.36
C GLY A 513 -24.71 8.14 18.74
N VAL A 514 -25.48 7.94 19.81
CA VAL A 514 -25.05 7.82 21.21
C VAL A 514 -25.84 6.74 21.92
N SER A 515 -25.27 6.17 22.99
CA SER A 515 -25.89 5.07 23.74
C SER A 515 -27.07 5.50 24.63
N TYR A 516 -27.11 6.77 25.05
CA TYR A 516 -28.23 7.34 25.81
C TYR A 516 -28.33 8.87 25.59
N ALA A 517 -29.50 9.43 25.83
CA ALA A 517 -29.76 10.86 25.68
C ALA A 517 -29.17 11.65 26.86
N ALA A 518 -28.17 12.49 26.61
CA ALA A 518 -27.57 13.36 27.59
C ALA A 518 -26.89 14.58 26.93
N PRO A 519 -26.90 15.76 27.55
CA PRO A 519 -26.14 16.89 27.06
C PRO A 519 -24.63 16.64 27.22
N VAL A 520 -23.83 17.19 26.31
CA VAL A 520 -22.37 17.19 26.41
C VAL A 520 -21.95 18.20 27.48
N GLY A 521 -21.21 17.73 28.47
CA GLY A 521 -20.70 18.54 29.58
C GLY A 521 -19.67 19.59 29.17
N PRO A 522 -19.27 20.48 30.08
CA PRO A 522 -18.22 21.46 29.83
C PRO A 522 -16.92 20.73 29.52
N ASN A 523 -16.21 21.16 28.46
CA ASN A 523 -14.96 20.50 28.06
C ASN A 523 -15.12 19.01 27.73
N GLY A 524 -16.34 18.55 27.42
CA GLY A 524 -16.62 17.18 26.99
C GLY A 524 -16.18 16.91 25.56
N ILE A 525 -15.81 15.66 25.27
CA ILE A 525 -15.59 15.16 23.91
C ILE A 525 -16.64 14.08 23.65
N LEU A 526 -17.37 14.24 22.55
CA LEU A 526 -18.33 13.27 22.05
C LEU A 526 -17.78 12.66 20.76
N THR A 527 -17.67 11.33 20.71
CA THR A 527 -17.20 10.62 19.51
C THR A 527 -18.38 9.93 18.83
N LEU A 528 -18.52 10.19 17.53
CA LEU A 528 -19.52 9.62 16.64
C LEU A 528 -18.85 8.60 15.70
N PRO A 529 -19.01 7.29 15.94
CA PRO A 529 -18.49 6.27 15.04
C PRO A 529 -19.29 6.25 13.73
N MET A 530 -18.60 6.11 12.60
CA MET A 530 -19.23 5.90 11.29
C MET A 530 -19.22 4.42 10.93
N GLY A 531 -20.36 3.93 10.44
CA GLY A 531 -20.48 2.57 9.90
C GLY A 531 -20.25 2.53 8.40
N VAL A 532 -21.20 1.92 7.68
CA VAL A 532 -21.25 1.96 6.21
C VAL A 532 -22.17 3.10 5.80
N ILE A 533 -21.72 3.98 4.90
CA ILE A 533 -22.51 5.08 4.36
C ILE A 533 -22.72 4.82 2.87
N ALA A 534 -23.98 4.66 2.45
CA ALA A 534 -24.35 4.40 1.05
C ALA A 534 -23.55 3.25 0.40
N GLY A 535 -23.28 2.17 1.16
CA GLY A 535 -22.49 1.02 0.70
C GLY A 535 -20.98 1.17 0.79
N VAL A 536 -20.46 2.34 1.20
CA VAL A 536 -19.03 2.59 1.39
C VAL A 536 -18.65 2.41 2.87
N PRO A 537 -17.72 1.50 3.21
CA PRO A 537 -17.23 1.35 4.58
C PRO A 537 -16.48 2.59 5.07
N ALA A 538 -16.57 2.90 6.36
CA ALA A 538 -15.84 4.02 6.96
C ALA A 538 -14.31 3.99 6.72
N SER A 539 -13.71 2.81 6.52
CA SER A 539 -12.28 2.68 6.18
C SER A 539 -11.92 3.39 4.87
N ASP A 540 -12.87 3.52 3.95
CA ASP A 540 -12.65 4.02 2.58
C ASP A 540 -13.26 5.44 2.39
N ILE A 541 -13.79 6.02 3.47
CA ILE A 541 -14.30 7.38 3.52
C ILE A 541 -13.20 8.31 4.03
N SER A 542 -12.84 9.28 3.20
CA SER A 542 -11.78 10.26 3.51
C SER A 542 -12.26 11.37 4.44
N ALA A 543 -13.50 11.85 4.24
CA ALA A 543 -14.12 12.89 5.06
C ALA A 543 -15.65 12.88 4.92
N VAL A 544 -16.36 13.43 5.90
CA VAL A 544 -17.81 13.65 5.87
C VAL A 544 -18.15 15.13 5.91
N VAL A 545 -19.27 15.48 5.28
CA VAL A 545 -19.87 16.82 5.35
C VAL A 545 -21.13 16.72 6.19
N LEU A 546 -21.11 17.39 7.35
CA LEU A 546 -22.18 17.38 8.34
C LEU A 546 -22.71 18.79 8.54
N ASN A 547 -24.02 18.94 8.73
CA ASN A 547 -24.57 20.12 9.38
C ASN A 547 -24.65 19.86 10.88
N VAL A 548 -23.87 20.58 11.69
CA VAL A 548 -23.81 20.41 13.14
C VAL A 548 -24.59 21.53 13.80
N THR A 549 -25.58 21.18 14.63
CA THR A 549 -26.42 22.12 15.36
C THR A 549 -26.17 21.99 16.86
N VAL A 550 -25.85 23.12 17.50
CA VAL A 550 -25.90 23.26 18.95
C VAL A 550 -27.31 23.68 19.34
N THR A 551 -27.90 23.03 20.34
CA THR A 551 -29.19 23.41 20.89
C THR A 551 -29.22 23.31 22.41
N GLN A 552 -30.06 24.12 23.04
CA GLN A 552 -30.18 24.25 24.50
C GLN A 552 -28.83 24.48 25.24
N PRO A 553 -27.91 25.33 24.73
CA PRO A 553 -26.68 25.63 25.45
C PRO A 553 -26.98 26.41 26.74
N THR A 554 -26.33 26.04 27.85
CA THR A 554 -26.53 26.73 29.14
C THR A 554 -25.55 27.88 29.39
N ALA A 555 -24.48 27.96 28.60
CA ALA A 555 -23.49 29.04 28.62
C ALA A 555 -22.95 29.26 27.19
N SER A 556 -22.22 30.35 26.97
CA SER A 556 -21.50 30.57 25.71
C SER A 556 -20.32 29.62 25.55
N GLY A 557 -20.01 29.28 24.31
CA GLY A 557 -18.93 28.35 23.99
C GLY A 557 -18.81 28.09 22.49
N PHE A 558 -18.04 27.06 22.14
CA PHE A 558 -17.93 26.59 20.77
C PHE A 558 -17.71 25.08 20.66
N ILE A 559 -18.02 24.54 19.48
CA ILE A 559 -17.74 23.15 19.10
C ILE A 559 -16.57 23.10 18.13
N THR A 560 -15.65 22.17 18.38
CA THR A 560 -14.59 21.77 17.45
C THR A 560 -14.89 20.35 16.95
N ALA A 561 -15.08 20.18 15.64
CA ALA A 561 -15.21 18.89 14.99
C ALA A 561 -13.84 18.46 14.44
N PHE A 562 -13.38 17.25 14.74
CA PHE A 562 -12.05 16.77 14.35
C PHE A 562 -12.04 15.23 14.19
N PRO A 563 -11.10 14.66 13.42
CA PRO A 563 -10.94 13.21 13.32
C PRO A 563 -10.67 12.59 14.69
N ALA A 564 -11.36 11.48 15.01
CA ALA A 564 -11.14 10.76 16.26
C ALA A 564 -9.72 10.15 16.33
N GLY A 565 -9.26 9.86 17.55
CA GLY A 565 -7.92 9.34 17.81
C GLY A 565 -6.79 10.39 17.80
N LEU A 566 -7.07 11.65 17.42
CA LEU A 566 -6.12 12.75 17.49
C LEU A 566 -6.42 13.71 18.66
N GLY A 567 -5.41 14.48 19.08
CA GLY A 567 -5.59 15.58 20.03
C GLY A 567 -6.50 16.68 19.45
N THR A 568 -7.27 17.36 20.31
CA THR A 568 -8.16 18.43 19.84
C THR A 568 -7.34 19.55 19.19
N PRO A 569 -7.60 19.88 17.91
CA PRO A 569 -6.93 20.99 17.25
C PRO A 569 -7.41 22.34 17.77
N ASN A 570 -6.58 23.38 17.60
CA ASN A 570 -6.97 24.76 17.85
C ASN A 570 -7.83 25.28 16.67
N ALA A 571 -9.12 24.97 16.68
CA ALA A 571 -10.11 25.42 15.71
C ALA A 571 -11.48 25.58 16.38
N SER A 572 -12.36 26.43 15.85
CA SER A 572 -13.77 26.48 16.24
C SER A 572 -14.66 26.38 15.00
N ASN A 573 -15.73 25.60 15.10
CA ASN A 573 -16.70 25.39 14.03
C ASN A 573 -18.03 26.07 14.33
N VAL A 574 -18.68 25.70 15.44
CA VAL A 574 -19.98 26.26 15.83
C VAL A 574 -19.78 27.12 17.06
N ASN A 575 -19.91 28.45 16.96
CA ASN A 575 -19.86 29.36 18.10
C ASN A 575 -21.29 29.71 18.52
N PHE A 576 -21.55 29.76 19.83
CA PHE A 576 -22.90 29.94 20.37
C PHE A 576 -22.91 30.69 21.71
N VAL A 577 -24.04 31.31 22.03
CA VAL A 577 -24.34 31.84 23.37
C VAL A 577 -25.42 31.04 24.08
N ALA A 578 -25.63 31.30 25.38
CA ALA A 578 -26.66 30.61 26.16
C ALA A 578 -28.05 30.76 25.52
N LYS A 579 -28.83 29.67 25.52
CA LYS A 579 -30.19 29.54 24.95
C LYS A 579 -30.30 29.70 23.43
N GLU A 580 -29.18 29.85 22.72
CA GLU A 580 -29.16 29.93 21.27
C GLU A 580 -29.22 28.55 20.62
N THR A 581 -29.98 28.39 19.53
CA THR A 581 -29.87 27.20 18.67
C THR A 581 -29.27 27.64 17.34
N VAL A 582 -28.07 27.16 17.04
CA VAL A 582 -27.28 27.61 15.88
C VAL A 582 -26.64 26.41 15.16
N PRO A 583 -26.81 26.32 13.83
CA PRO A 583 -26.13 25.35 13.00
C PRO A 583 -24.89 25.93 12.30
N ASN A 584 -23.93 25.07 11.97
CA ASN A 584 -22.91 25.35 10.96
C ASN A 584 -22.55 24.06 10.22
N GLN A 585 -22.25 24.16 8.93
CA GLN A 585 -21.68 23.04 8.19
C GLN A 585 -20.23 22.80 8.59
N VAL A 586 -19.84 21.53 8.70
CA VAL A 586 -18.46 21.10 8.92
C VAL A 586 -18.08 20.04 7.91
N THR A 587 -16.87 20.14 7.37
CA THR A 587 -16.22 19.06 6.63
C THR A 587 -15.11 18.53 7.52
N VAL A 588 -15.09 17.22 7.79
CA VAL A 588 -14.17 16.64 8.77
C VAL A 588 -13.66 15.28 8.28
N PRO A 589 -12.33 15.05 8.29
CA PRO A 589 -11.79 13.72 8.02
C PRO A 589 -12.23 12.71 9.07
N LEU A 590 -12.26 11.43 8.69
CA LEU A 590 -12.47 10.34 9.64
C LEU A 590 -11.13 10.00 10.31
N GLY A 591 -11.20 9.69 11.61
CA GLY A 591 -10.09 9.05 12.33
C GLY A 591 -9.72 7.68 11.73
N SER A 592 -8.60 7.12 12.16
CA SER A 592 -8.18 5.77 11.76
C SER A 592 -9.17 4.68 12.20
N ASP A 593 -9.97 4.97 13.23
CA ASP A 593 -11.09 4.17 13.74
C ASP A 593 -12.40 4.37 12.95
N GLY A 594 -12.41 5.26 11.95
CA GLY A 594 -13.61 5.58 11.19
C GLY A 594 -14.58 6.50 11.94
N ALA A 595 -14.14 7.25 12.94
CA ALA A 595 -15.00 8.12 13.74
C ALA A 595 -14.66 9.61 13.63
N VAL A 596 -15.62 10.44 14.06
CA VAL A 596 -15.49 11.90 14.19
C VAL A 596 -15.72 12.29 15.65
N SER A 597 -14.91 13.21 16.17
CA SER A 597 -15.03 13.74 17.53
C SER A 597 -15.51 15.20 17.52
N PHE A 598 -16.36 15.53 18.48
CA PHE A 598 -16.86 16.87 18.75
C PHE A 598 -16.45 17.28 20.16
N ARG A 599 -15.60 18.29 20.28
CA ARG A 599 -15.26 18.88 21.57
C ARG A 599 -16.13 20.09 21.85
N HIS A 600 -16.78 20.10 23.00
CA HIS A 600 -17.44 21.27 23.54
C HIS A 600 -16.44 22.07 24.40
N THR A 601 -16.16 23.32 24.02
CA THR A 601 -15.36 24.25 24.82
C THR A 601 -16.26 25.33 25.40
N GLY A 602 -16.42 25.33 26.72
CA GLY A 602 -17.32 26.22 27.44
C GLY A 602 -17.53 25.76 28.90
N SER A 603 -18.16 26.60 29.71
CA SER A 603 -18.45 26.32 31.12
C SER A 603 -19.82 25.67 31.37
N GLY A 604 -20.68 25.59 30.35
CA GLY A 604 -22.03 25.04 30.44
C GLY A 604 -22.15 23.61 29.89
N THR A 605 -23.35 23.29 29.43
CA THR A 605 -23.72 22.04 28.76
C THR A 605 -24.42 22.36 27.43
N VAL A 606 -24.36 21.43 26.48
CA VAL A 606 -24.98 21.59 25.15
C VAL A 606 -25.59 20.29 24.65
N HIS A 607 -26.65 20.36 23.85
CA HIS A 607 -27.04 19.25 23.00
C HIS A 607 -26.49 19.43 21.59
N LEU A 608 -26.07 18.32 20.97
CA LEU A 608 -25.53 18.29 19.62
C LEU A 608 -26.44 17.47 18.71
N VAL A 609 -26.70 18.00 17.52
CA VAL A 609 -27.34 17.29 16.41
C VAL A 609 -26.40 17.35 15.22
N ALA A 610 -26.17 16.23 14.53
CA ALA A 610 -25.40 16.21 13.29
C ALA A 610 -26.16 15.47 12.19
N ASP A 611 -26.40 16.18 11.10
CA ASP A 611 -27.10 15.68 9.91
C ASP A 611 -26.10 15.57 8.73
N LEU A 612 -25.97 14.39 8.14
CA LEU A 612 -25.08 14.09 7.01
C LEU A 612 -25.65 14.62 5.70
N GLN A 613 -24.81 15.35 4.95
CA GLN A 613 -25.11 15.88 3.62
C GLN A 613 -24.40 15.12 2.49
N GLY A 614 -23.26 14.49 2.80
CA GLY A 614 -22.47 13.70 1.87
C GLY A 614 -21.11 13.37 2.44
N PHE A 615 -20.29 12.66 1.67
CA PHE A 615 -18.97 12.23 2.08
C PHE A 615 -18.00 12.17 0.89
N TYR A 616 -16.71 12.12 1.19
CA TYR A 616 -15.63 12.05 0.20
C TYR A 616 -15.02 10.65 0.17
N ALA A 617 -14.93 10.05 -1.00
CA ALA A 617 -14.36 8.73 -1.24
C ALA A 617 -13.63 8.65 -2.61
N ALA A 618 -13.12 7.48 -2.98
CA ALA A 618 -12.46 7.28 -4.29
C ALA A 618 -13.40 7.54 -5.49
N SER A 619 -14.69 7.23 -5.34
CA SER A 619 -15.74 7.44 -6.35
C SER A 619 -16.56 8.70 -6.05
N GLY A 620 -17.42 9.09 -7.01
CA GLY A 620 -18.29 10.26 -6.90
C GLY A 620 -17.98 11.33 -7.93
N SER A 621 -18.41 12.56 -7.64
CA SER A 621 -18.25 13.74 -8.49
C SER A 621 -17.09 14.62 -8.05
N GLY A 622 -16.36 15.22 -9.01
CA GLY A 622 -15.38 16.26 -8.70
C GLY A 622 -16.07 17.62 -8.47
N PHE A 623 -15.30 18.60 -7.99
CA PHE A 623 -15.76 19.95 -7.69
C PHE A 623 -15.40 20.95 -8.79
N ALA A 624 -16.31 21.88 -9.04
CA ALA A 624 -16.10 23.06 -9.87
C ALA A 624 -16.39 24.32 -9.02
N PRO A 625 -15.37 25.12 -8.69
CA PRO A 625 -15.58 26.35 -7.96
C PRO A 625 -16.30 27.39 -8.82
N ALA A 626 -17.17 28.19 -8.21
CA ALA A 626 -17.81 29.33 -8.84
C ALA A 626 -17.41 30.63 -8.12
N ALA A 627 -17.31 31.73 -8.86
CA ALA A 627 -17.38 33.04 -8.22
C ALA A 627 -18.76 33.17 -7.56
N PRO A 628 -18.86 33.62 -6.28
CA PRO A 628 -20.14 33.68 -5.59
C PRO A 628 -21.18 34.49 -6.37
N VAL A 629 -22.29 33.84 -6.72
CA VAL A 629 -23.38 34.47 -7.51
C VAL A 629 -24.72 34.25 -6.84
N ARG A 630 -25.53 35.32 -6.77
CA ARG A 630 -26.89 35.23 -6.25
C ARG A 630 -27.79 34.45 -7.19
N VAL A 631 -28.39 33.38 -6.69
CA VAL A 631 -29.33 32.52 -7.43
C VAL A 631 -30.76 32.65 -6.93
N LEU A 632 -30.96 33.20 -5.74
CA LEU A 632 -32.29 33.54 -5.22
C LEU A 632 -32.20 34.77 -4.31
N ASP A 633 -33.10 35.74 -4.52
CA ASP A 633 -33.39 36.80 -3.55
C ASP A 633 -34.90 37.01 -3.45
N THR A 634 -35.49 36.52 -2.36
CA THR A 634 -36.94 36.67 -2.15
C THR A 634 -37.38 38.08 -1.76
N ARG A 635 -36.44 39.00 -1.53
CA ARG A 635 -36.73 40.42 -1.27
C ARG A 635 -36.97 41.19 -2.56
N GLU A 636 -36.40 40.73 -3.67
CA GLU A 636 -36.35 41.43 -4.97
C GLU A 636 -37.31 40.82 -6.00
N GLY A 637 -38.51 40.40 -5.57
CA GLY A 637 -39.61 40.04 -6.48
C GLY A 637 -40.20 38.63 -6.32
N ALA A 638 -39.51 37.68 -5.68
CA ALA A 638 -40.06 36.33 -5.46
C ALA A 638 -41.03 36.24 -4.26
N GLY A 639 -41.12 37.30 -3.45
CA GLY A 639 -41.94 37.36 -2.23
C GLY A 639 -41.43 36.46 -1.10
N PRO A 640 -41.75 36.80 0.17
CA PRO A 640 -41.33 36.01 1.33
C PRO A 640 -41.92 34.60 1.24
N MET A 641 -41.17 33.61 1.72
CA MET A 641 -41.62 32.22 1.80
C MET A 641 -42.69 32.09 2.90
N PRO A 642 -43.91 31.63 2.60
CA PRO A 642 -44.95 31.41 3.61
C PRO A 642 -44.60 30.35 4.65
N ALA A 643 -45.37 30.32 5.73
CA ALA A 643 -45.32 29.27 6.75
C ALA A 643 -45.57 27.88 6.13
N ASN A 644 -44.77 26.88 6.52
CA ASN A 644 -44.84 25.49 6.06
C ASN A 644 -44.89 25.34 4.52
N SER A 645 -44.19 26.21 3.79
CA SER A 645 -44.17 26.22 2.33
C SER A 645 -42.87 25.70 1.74
N THR A 646 -42.95 25.17 0.52
CA THR A 646 -41.80 24.68 -0.24
C THR A 646 -41.67 25.47 -1.54
N ARG A 647 -40.44 25.83 -1.89
CA ARG A 647 -40.08 26.51 -3.14
C ARG A 647 -39.01 25.70 -3.87
N THR A 648 -39.17 25.54 -5.18
CA THR A 648 -38.11 25.00 -6.04
C THR A 648 -37.05 26.08 -6.27
N LEU A 649 -35.78 25.71 -6.12
CA LEU A 649 -34.63 26.48 -6.56
C LEU A 649 -34.10 25.83 -7.84
N ASP A 650 -34.26 26.54 -8.95
CA ASP A 650 -33.74 26.13 -10.25
C ASP A 650 -32.33 26.70 -10.47
N LEU A 651 -31.38 25.81 -10.73
CA LEU A 651 -29.97 26.11 -11.01
C LEU A 651 -29.58 25.74 -12.45
N SER A 652 -30.52 25.34 -13.31
CA SER A 652 -30.25 24.83 -14.67
C SER A 652 -29.47 25.81 -15.58
N GLY A 653 -29.60 27.13 -15.35
CA GLY A 653 -28.81 28.17 -16.02
C GLY A 653 -27.45 28.50 -15.36
N ARG A 654 -27.09 27.82 -14.28
CA ARG A 654 -25.92 28.11 -13.44
C ARG A 654 -25.00 26.90 -13.22
N VAL A 655 -25.55 25.69 -13.25
CA VAL A 655 -24.81 24.43 -13.09
C VAL A 655 -25.18 23.49 -14.24
N PRO A 656 -24.30 22.56 -14.64
CA PRO A 656 -24.62 21.59 -15.69
C PRO A 656 -25.73 20.64 -15.24
N ALA A 657 -26.49 20.08 -16.20
CA ALA A 657 -27.64 19.21 -15.91
C ALA A 657 -27.26 17.93 -15.13
N ASN A 658 -26.03 17.44 -15.28
CA ASN A 658 -25.48 16.30 -14.55
C ASN A 658 -24.83 16.69 -13.21
N ALA A 659 -25.03 17.92 -12.72
CA ALA A 659 -24.60 18.31 -11.38
C ALA A 659 -25.31 17.44 -10.33
N THR A 660 -24.53 16.89 -9.41
CA THR A 660 -25.01 15.99 -8.35
C THR A 660 -25.22 16.72 -7.03
N ALA A 661 -24.51 17.83 -6.81
CA ALA A 661 -24.68 18.69 -5.64
C ALA A 661 -24.25 20.14 -5.93
N ALA A 662 -24.76 21.08 -5.13
CA ALA A 662 -24.37 22.49 -5.14
C ALA A 662 -23.93 22.93 -3.74
N VAL A 663 -22.91 23.80 -3.68
CA VAL A 663 -22.46 24.46 -2.45
C VAL A 663 -23.08 25.85 -2.41
N LEU A 664 -23.94 26.08 -1.43
CA LEU A 664 -24.82 27.23 -1.36
C LEU A 664 -24.65 27.94 -0.02
N ASN A 665 -24.46 29.25 -0.03
CA ASN A 665 -24.65 30.04 1.17
C ASN A 665 -26.10 30.49 1.24
N VAL A 666 -26.84 30.05 2.26
CA VAL A 666 -28.27 30.30 2.42
C VAL A 666 -28.47 31.25 3.60
N THR A 667 -29.13 32.37 3.38
CA THR A 667 -29.41 33.37 4.42
C THR A 667 -30.90 33.53 4.63
N VAL A 668 -31.35 33.41 5.88
CA VAL A 668 -32.67 33.86 6.32
C VAL A 668 -32.60 35.31 6.76
N THR A 669 -33.60 36.11 6.40
CA THR A 669 -33.74 37.48 6.89
C THR A 669 -35.21 37.86 7.08
N LYS A 670 -35.47 38.71 8.08
CA LYS A 670 -36.82 39.14 8.50
C LYS A 670 -37.81 37.98 8.74
N PRO A 671 -37.44 36.88 9.42
CA PRO A 671 -38.40 35.86 9.80
C PRO A 671 -39.40 36.41 10.82
N THR A 672 -40.68 36.11 10.65
CA THR A 672 -41.76 36.55 11.56
C THR A 672 -42.01 35.58 12.71
N ALA A 673 -41.50 34.36 12.61
CA ALA A 673 -41.53 33.33 13.64
C ALA A 673 -40.23 32.53 13.62
N SER A 674 -39.89 31.89 14.74
CA SER A 674 -38.76 30.94 14.78
C SER A 674 -39.07 29.69 13.98
N GLY A 675 -38.03 29.07 13.40
CA GLY A 675 -38.19 27.85 12.61
C GLY A 675 -36.91 27.35 11.99
N VAL A 676 -37.06 26.49 10.97
CA VAL A 676 -35.95 25.91 10.23
C VAL A 676 -36.15 25.98 8.73
N LEU A 677 -35.04 26.13 8.01
CA LEU A 677 -34.94 25.90 6.56
C LEU A 677 -34.31 24.54 6.29
N THR A 678 -34.94 23.79 5.38
CA THR A 678 -34.43 22.51 4.88
C THR A 678 -34.22 22.61 3.37
N LEU A 679 -33.01 22.28 2.92
CA LEU A 679 -32.65 22.10 1.52
C LEU A 679 -32.60 20.61 1.21
N PHE A 680 -33.25 20.18 0.14
CA PHE A 680 -33.39 18.76 -0.18
C PHE A 680 -33.57 18.53 -1.69
N PRO A 681 -33.21 17.35 -2.21
CA PRO A 681 -33.31 17.06 -3.64
C PRO A 681 -34.75 17.14 -4.15
N ALA A 682 -34.92 17.64 -5.37
CA ALA A 682 -36.21 17.64 -6.06
C ALA A 682 -36.75 16.20 -6.19
N GLY A 683 -38.07 16.05 -6.16
CA GLY A 683 -38.74 14.74 -6.19
C GLY A 683 -38.73 13.95 -4.88
N SER A 684 -38.03 14.41 -3.83
CA SER A 684 -38.01 13.74 -2.52
C SER A 684 -39.02 14.34 -1.52
N ALA A 685 -39.38 13.56 -0.49
CA ALA A 685 -40.13 14.07 0.67
C ALA A 685 -39.26 15.01 1.51
N VAL A 686 -39.89 15.94 2.25
CA VAL A 686 -39.17 16.89 3.11
C VAL A 686 -38.46 16.12 4.25
N PRO A 687 -37.12 16.17 4.35
CA PRO A 687 -36.38 15.50 5.42
C PRO A 687 -36.65 16.11 6.80
N VAL A 688 -36.37 15.33 7.86
CA VAL A 688 -36.36 15.83 9.24
C VAL A 688 -35.15 16.72 9.53
N ALA A 689 -34.03 16.49 8.82
CA ALA A 689 -32.83 17.30 8.92
C ALA A 689 -33.08 18.75 8.47
N SER A 690 -32.47 19.70 9.16
CA SER A 690 -32.49 21.13 8.80
C SER A 690 -31.10 21.59 8.44
N ASN A 691 -31.00 22.54 7.51
CA ASN A 691 -29.74 23.18 7.17
C ASN A 691 -29.55 24.45 8.01
N LEU A 692 -30.61 25.22 8.25
CA LEU A 692 -30.50 26.50 8.94
C LEU A 692 -31.63 26.69 9.94
N ASN A 693 -31.29 27.09 11.16
CA ASN A 693 -32.21 27.36 12.25
C ASN A 693 -32.20 28.88 12.51
N PHE A 694 -33.37 29.45 12.75
CA PHE A 694 -33.51 30.89 12.94
C PHE A 694 -34.59 31.21 13.97
N VAL A 695 -34.45 32.36 14.61
CA VAL A 695 -35.49 32.96 15.47
C VAL A 695 -36.11 34.20 14.82
N ALA A 696 -37.29 34.60 15.30
CA ALA A 696 -37.98 35.78 14.80
C ALA A 696 -37.07 37.04 14.81
N GLY A 697 -37.08 37.81 13.72
CA GLY A 697 -36.26 39.01 13.54
C GLY A 697 -34.79 38.78 13.18
N GLN A 698 -34.27 37.55 13.27
CA GLN A 698 -32.85 37.25 13.03
C GLN A 698 -32.49 37.31 11.54
N THR A 699 -31.27 37.77 11.22
CA THR A 699 -30.65 37.53 9.91
C THR A 699 -29.44 36.64 10.11
N ILE A 700 -29.47 35.44 9.56
CA ILE A 700 -28.44 34.42 9.79
C ILE A 700 -28.15 33.64 8.49
N PRO A 701 -26.86 33.44 8.13
CA PRO A 701 -26.44 32.55 7.05
C PRO A 701 -26.02 31.16 7.57
N ASN A 702 -26.08 30.16 6.70
CA ASN A 702 -25.33 28.91 6.83
C ASN A 702 -24.94 28.40 5.44
N LEU A 703 -23.72 27.88 5.32
CA LEU A 703 -23.32 27.11 4.14
C LEU A 703 -24.06 25.77 4.12
N ALA A 704 -24.53 25.35 2.95
CA ALA A 704 -25.19 24.09 2.73
C ALA A 704 -24.66 23.45 1.43
N THR A 705 -24.09 22.26 1.54
CA THR A 705 -23.88 21.36 0.39
C THR A 705 -25.14 20.53 0.20
N ALA A 706 -25.89 20.80 -0.86
CA ALA A 706 -27.19 20.17 -1.11
C ALA A 706 -27.16 19.34 -2.39
N MET A 707 -27.78 18.16 -2.35
CA MET A 707 -27.99 17.33 -3.53
C MET A 707 -28.86 18.05 -4.57
N VAL A 708 -28.46 17.96 -5.83
CA VAL A 708 -29.15 18.54 -6.99
C VAL A 708 -29.61 17.41 -7.89
N VAL A 709 -30.83 17.52 -8.42
CA VAL A 709 -31.41 16.56 -9.37
C VAL A 709 -31.91 17.34 -10.58
N ASN A 710 -31.35 17.08 -11.76
CA ASN A 710 -31.67 17.78 -13.02
C ASN A 710 -31.53 19.31 -12.92
N GLY A 711 -30.52 19.80 -12.20
CA GLY A 711 -30.32 21.23 -11.97
C GLY A 711 -31.25 21.85 -10.92
N GLU A 712 -32.10 21.07 -10.23
CA GLU A 712 -33.04 21.59 -9.25
C GLU A 712 -32.82 21.04 -7.83
N LEU A 713 -33.22 21.82 -6.84
CA LEU A 713 -33.44 21.39 -5.46
C LEU A 713 -34.64 22.14 -4.84
N LYS A 714 -35.07 21.74 -3.66
CA LYS A 714 -36.19 22.38 -2.94
C LYS A 714 -35.73 23.01 -1.64
N ILE A 715 -36.34 24.15 -1.30
CA ILE A 715 -36.18 24.87 -0.04
C ILE A 715 -37.53 24.81 0.68
N HIS A 716 -37.56 24.34 1.93
CA HIS A 716 -38.76 24.30 2.76
C HIS A 716 -38.63 25.22 3.98
N ASN A 717 -39.59 26.11 4.18
CA ASN A 717 -39.74 26.91 5.39
C ASN A 717 -40.66 26.20 6.38
N LYS A 718 -40.07 25.54 7.38
CA LYS A 718 -40.81 24.94 8.49
C LYS A 718 -40.83 25.92 9.67
N SER A 719 -41.80 26.82 9.62
CA SER A 719 -42.13 27.76 10.70
C SER A 719 -43.62 28.09 10.66
N SER A 720 -44.12 28.73 11.72
CA SER A 720 -45.49 29.27 11.76
C SER A 720 -45.61 30.65 11.09
N GLY A 721 -44.54 31.18 10.52
CA GLY A 721 -44.49 32.53 9.95
C GLY A 721 -43.85 32.58 8.56
N THR A 722 -43.78 33.79 8.01
CA THR A 722 -43.07 34.09 6.77
C THR A 722 -41.59 34.41 7.00
N THR A 723 -40.73 34.14 6.02
CA THR A 723 -39.33 34.59 6.02
C THR A 723 -38.84 34.95 4.62
N HIS A 724 -37.88 35.87 4.51
CA HIS A 724 -37.10 36.00 3.28
C HIS A 724 -35.89 35.06 3.31
N VAL A 725 -35.58 34.51 2.14
CA VAL A 725 -34.40 33.69 1.86
C VAL A 725 -33.58 34.34 0.75
N VAL A 726 -32.26 34.35 0.93
CA VAL A 726 -31.25 34.72 -0.06
C VAL A 726 -30.32 33.53 -0.25
N VAL A 727 -30.00 33.18 -1.49
CA VAL A 727 -29.11 32.04 -1.80
C VAL A 727 -28.04 32.50 -2.77
N ASP A 728 -26.78 32.27 -2.39
CA ASP A 728 -25.61 32.52 -3.22
C ASP A 728 -24.90 31.18 -3.52
N LEU A 729 -24.58 30.92 -4.78
CA LEU A 729 -23.89 29.71 -5.26
C LEU A 729 -22.37 29.92 -5.21
N ALA A 730 -21.65 29.01 -4.52
CA ALA A 730 -20.19 29.04 -4.38
C ALA A 730 -19.47 27.98 -5.24
N GLY A 731 -20.20 27.00 -5.77
CA GLY A 731 -19.66 25.94 -6.64
C GLY A 731 -20.60 24.75 -6.73
N TRP A 732 -20.24 23.77 -7.56
CA TRP A 732 -21.04 22.55 -7.74
C TRP A 732 -20.17 21.31 -7.91
N PHE A 733 -20.78 20.15 -7.72
CA PHE A 733 -20.19 18.85 -7.98
C PHE A 733 -20.84 18.23 -9.22
N SER A 734 -20.03 17.65 -10.11
CA SER A 734 -20.52 16.90 -11.27
C SER A 734 -19.51 15.83 -11.70
N PRO A 735 -19.93 14.81 -12.47
CA PRO A 735 -19.02 13.81 -13.05
C PRO A 735 -17.96 14.42 -13.99
N THR A 736 -18.25 15.57 -14.59
CA THR A 736 -17.36 16.29 -15.51
C THR A 736 -16.43 17.29 -14.81
N ALA A 737 -16.68 17.61 -13.54
CA ALA A 737 -15.79 18.45 -12.76
C ALA A 737 -14.59 17.64 -12.25
N THR A 738 -13.41 18.26 -12.24
CA THR A 738 -12.14 17.53 -12.12
C THR A 738 -11.41 17.77 -10.80
N GLN A 739 -11.80 18.77 -10.00
CA GLN A 739 -11.12 19.03 -8.73
C GLN A 739 -11.51 18.01 -7.66
N THR A 740 -10.55 17.64 -6.83
CA THR A 740 -10.71 16.63 -5.78
C THR A 740 -10.32 17.19 -4.42
N PHE A 741 -11.00 16.76 -3.36
CA PHE A 741 -10.84 17.31 -2.01
C PHE A 741 -9.75 16.59 -1.21
N VAL A 742 -8.81 17.35 -0.69
CA VAL A 742 -7.78 16.92 0.26
C VAL A 742 -8.20 17.33 1.66
N PRO A 743 -8.63 16.38 2.52
CA PRO A 743 -8.96 16.70 3.90
C PRO A 743 -7.70 16.92 4.73
N ILE A 744 -7.77 17.82 5.71
CA ILE A 744 -6.72 17.99 6.72
C ILE A 744 -7.31 18.00 8.12
N THR A 745 -6.49 17.75 9.14
CA THR A 745 -6.87 18.08 10.52
C THR A 745 -7.15 19.59 10.60
N PRO A 746 -8.29 20.02 11.18
CA PRO A 746 -8.63 21.43 11.27
C PRO A 746 -7.47 22.28 11.79
N THR A 747 -7.11 23.33 11.06
CA THR A 747 -5.92 24.14 11.33
C THR A 747 -6.29 25.62 11.26
N ARG A 748 -5.98 26.39 12.31
CA ARG A 748 -6.14 27.84 12.29
C ARG A 748 -5.09 28.48 11.39
N ILE A 749 -5.55 29.05 10.28
CA ILE A 749 -4.69 29.67 9.28
C ILE A 749 -4.72 31.20 9.34
N VAL A 750 -5.73 31.79 9.99
CA VAL A 750 -5.80 33.23 10.26
C VAL A 750 -6.30 33.46 11.68
N ASP A 751 -5.64 34.35 12.41
CA ASP A 751 -6.14 34.86 13.70
C ASP A 751 -5.63 36.28 13.94
N THR A 752 -6.50 37.25 13.71
CA THR A 752 -6.14 38.67 13.89
C THR A 752 -5.87 39.06 15.34
N ARG A 753 -6.22 38.22 16.34
CA ARG A 753 -5.96 38.50 17.76
C ARG A 753 -4.50 38.31 18.14
N ASN A 754 -3.74 37.56 17.35
CA ASN A 754 -2.33 37.29 17.59
C ASN A 754 -1.45 37.40 16.32
N GLY A 755 -2.04 37.76 15.17
CA GLY A 755 -1.34 37.94 13.90
C GLY A 755 -1.10 36.67 13.09
N THR A 756 -1.64 35.51 13.51
CA THR A 756 -1.50 34.25 12.77
C THR A 756 -1.97 34.42 11.32
N GLY A 757 -1.16 33.95 10.36
CA GLY A 757 -1.50 33.94 8.94
C GLY A 757 -1.39 35.27 8.20
N LEU A 758 -1.04 36.36 8.89
CA LEU A 758 -1.02 37.71 8.34
C LEU A 758 0.34 38.37 8.63
N PRO A 759 1.37 38.07 7.82
CA PRO A 759 2.74 38.56 8.05
C PRO A 759 2.78 40.08 8.20
N GLY A 760 3.38 40.57 9.29
CA GLY A 760 3.55 42.00 9.54
C GLY A 760 2.34 42.74 10.14
N ARG A 761 1.18 42.09 10.33
CA ARG A 761 -0.07 42.77 10.76
C ARG A 761 -0.23 42.97 12.28
N GLY A 762 0.52 42.27 13.12
CA GLY A 762 0.34 42.31 14.58
C GLY A 762 -1.04 41.80 15.05
N SER A 763 -1.44 42.12 16.29
CA SER A 763 -2.67 41.63 16.95
C SER A 763 -3.90 42.55 16.80
N ALA A 764 -3.95 43.40 15.78
CA ALA A 764 -5.03 44.36 15.60
C ALA A 764 -6.28 43.73 14.94
N PRO A 765 -7.51 44.12 15.35
CA PRO A 765 -8.72 43.74 14.63
C PRO A 765 -8.72 44.30 13.21
N LEU A 766 -9.53 43.73 12.31
CA LEU A 766 -9.82 44.34 11.01
C LEU A 766 -10.53 45.67 11.21
N ALA A 767 -9.99 46.73 10.63
CA ALA A 767 -10.60 48.05 10.59
C ALA A 767 -11.86 48.06 9.72
N ALA A 768 -12.63 49.14 9.82
CA ALA A 768 -13.79 49.37 9.00
C ALA A 768 -13.39 49.33 7.53
N ARG A 769 -14.06 48.50 6.73
CA ARG A 769 -13.80 48.38 5.28
C ARG A 769 -12.38 47.91 4.94
N GLU A 770 -11.66 47.28 5.86
CA GLU A 770 -10.34 46.67 5.59
C GLU A 770 -10.50 45.34 4.85
N THR A 771 -9.57 45.08 3.91
CA THR A 771 -9.34 43.76 3.32
C THR A 771 -7.94 43.27 3.70
N VAL A 772 -7.84 42.00 4.12
CA VAL A 772 -6.55 41.31 4.28
C VAL A 772 -6.45 40.14 3.31
N ARG A 773 -5.23 39.75 2.95
CA ARG A 773 -4.96 38.56 2.13
C ARG A 773 -4.18 37.52 2.92
N PHE A 774 -4.58 36.26 2.78
CA PHE A 774 -3.88 35.12 3.36
C PHE A 774 -3.77 33.95 2.36
N GLN A 775 -2.96 32.96 2.70
CA GLN A 775 -2.77 31.74 1.92
C GLN A 775 -3.39 30.53 2.63
N PRO A 776 -3.91 29.53 1.89
CA PRO A 776 -4.31 28.27 2.49
C PRO A 776 -3.09 27.59 3.13
N PHE A 777 -3.33 26.86 4.21
CA PHE A 777 -2.35 25.93 4.74
C PHE A 777 -2.15 24.75 3.79
N ARG A 778 -0.89 24.35 3.64
CA ARG A 778 -0.47 23.10 2.99
C ARG A 778 0.52 22.43 3.94
N SER A 779 0.42 21.11 4.08
CA SER A 779 1.44 20.37 4.83
C SER A 779 2.81 20.57 4.16
N ALA A 780 3.84 20.78 4.99
CA ALA A 780 5.22 20.82 4.52
C ALA A 780 5.66 19.39 4.24
N GLU A 781 5.31 18.88 3.08
CA GLU A 781 5.65 17.52 2.65
C GLU A 781 6.82 17.52 1.68
N ASN A 782 7.61 16.44 1.75
CA ASN A 782 8.70 16.16 0.81
C ASN A 782 8.13 15.71 -0.55
N CYS A 783 7.37 16.60 -1.21
CA CYS A 783 6.79 16.29 -2.49
C CYS A 783 7.83 16.39 -3.60
N LEU A 784 8.13 15.27 -4.26
CA LEU A 784 9.03 15.24 -5.41
C LEU A 784 8.28 14.71 -6.64
N PRO A 785 8.15 15.53 -7.72
CA PRO A 785 8.84 16.82 -7.93
C PRO A 785 8.22 18.04 -7.24
N ALA A 786 6.91 18.07 -6.97
CA ALA A 786 6.23 19.18 -6.31
C ALA A 786 4.85 18.77 -5.77
N CYS A 787 4.37 19.44 -4.72
CA CYS A 787 3.00 19.24 -4.24
C CYS A 787 1.99 19.91 -5.18
N PRO A 788 0.82 19.31 -5.44
CA PRO A 788 -0.22 19.96 -6.23
C PRO A 788 -0.74 21.22 -5.54
N ALA A 789 -1.07 22.25 -6.32
CA ALA A 789 -1.59 23.50 -5.79
C ALA A 789 -3.08 23.38 -5.39
N PRO A 790 -3.47 23.85 -4.19
CA PRO A 790 -4.84 24.17 -3.83
C PRO A 790 -5.47 25.14 -4.84
N THR A 791 -6.73 24.87 -5.15
CA THR A 791 -7.56 25.60 -6.10
C THR A 791 -8.80 26.21 -5.43
N ALA A 792 -9.24 25.63 -4.31
CA ALA A 792 -10.25 26.20 -3.43
C ALA A 792 -10.00 25.79 -1.97
N LEU A 793 -10.26 26.71 -1.03
CA LEU A 793 -10.23 26.48 0.42
C LEU A 793 -11.58 25.92 0.88
N VAL A 794 -11.56 25.00 1.84
CA VAL A 794 -12.73 24.61 2.64
C VAL A 794 -12.43 24.87 4.11
N GLY A 795 -13.18 25.78 4.74
CA GLY A 795 -12.93 26.16 6.13
C GLY A 795 -14.09 26.87 6.79
N ASN A 796 -13.85 27.36 8.00
CA ASN A 796 -14.78 28.13 8.80
C ASN A 796 -14.24 29.55 9.02
N LEU A 797 -15.09 30.56 8.83
CA LEU A 797 -14.76 31.96 9.09
C LEU A 797 -15.49 32.42 10.34
N THR A 798 -14.78 33.04 11.28
CA THR A 798 -15.37 33.58 12.52
C THR A 798 -15.03 35.05 12.68
N ALA A 799 -16.06 35.86 12.92
CA ALA A 799 -15.94 37.23 13.43
C ALA A 799 -16.11 37.21 14.96
N THR A 800 -15.23 37.89 15.70
CA THR A 800 -15.31 37.98 17.16
C THR A 800 -14.98 39.39 17.65
N GLY A 801 -15.73 39.87 18.65
CA GLY A 801 -15.60 41.24 19.17
C GLY A 801 -15.85 42.36 18.13
N PRO A 802 -16.85 42.25 17.24
CA PRO A 802 -17.17 43.33 16.31
C PRO A 802 -17.72 44.56 17.06
N THR A 803 -17.36 45.77 16.65
CA THR A 803 -17.89 47.02 17.25
C THR A 803 -19.09 47.60 16.51
N ALA A 804 -19.41 47.07 15.32
CA ALA A 804 -20.59 47.42 14.55
C ALA A 804 -21.08 46.20 13.76
N ALA A 805 -22.36 46.19 13.37
CA ALA A 805 -22.89 45.15 12.51
C ALA A 805 -22.25 45.18 11.11
N GLY A 806 -22.09 44.00 10.50
CA GLY A 806 -21.50 43.85 9.18
C GLY A 806 -21.41 42.39 8.75
N VAL A 807 -20.61 42.14 7.71
CA VAL A 807 -20.32 40.81 7.21
C VAL A 807 -18.84 40.62 6.95
N LEU A 808 -18.38 39.37 7.05
CA LEU A 808 -17.13 38.92 6.46
C LEU A 808 -17.41 38.41 5.05
N ILE A 809 -16.60 38.85 4.09
CA ILE A 809 -16.63 38.39 2.69
C ILE A 809 -15.25 37.84 2.34
N ALA A 810 -15.18 36.55 2.05
CA ALA A 810 -13.99 35.87 1.56
C ALA A 810 -14.13 35.57 0.07
N TYR A 811 -13.09 35.92 -0.71
CA TYR A 811 -13.12 35.80 -2.16
C TYR A 811 -11.72 35.57 -2.75
N PRO A 812 -11.61 35.08 -4.01
CA PRO A 812 -10.32 34.79 -4.61
C PRO A 812 -9.47 36.05 -4.73
N GLY A 813 -8.23 36.00 -4.24
CA GLY A 813 -7.34 37.16 -4.19
C GLY A 813 -7.06 37.72 -5.59
N GLY A 814 -7.31 39.01 -5.77
CA GLY A 814 -7.13 39.70 -7.05
C GLY A 814 -8.37 39.69 -7.96
N GLN A 815 -9.48 39.10 -7.49
CA GLN A 815 -10.78 39.21 -8.16
C GLN A 815 -11.65 40.32 -7.54
N PRO A 816 -12.64 40.84 -8.28
CA PRO A 816 -13.61 41.79 -7.72
C PRO A 816 -14.35 41.19 -6.53
N ARG A 817 -14.55 41.98 -5.48
CA ARG A 817 -15.30 41.56 -4.29
C ARG A 817 -16.76 41.26 -4.64
N PRO A 818 -17.27 40.06 -4.31
CA PRO A 818 -18.68 39.73 -4.53
C PRO A 818 -19.60 40.41 -3.52
N THR A 819 -20.90 40.39 -3.79
CA THR A 819 -21.95 40.86 -2.86
C THR A 819 -22.48 39.79 -1.92
N ALA A 820 -22.05 38.53 -2.11
CA ALA A 820 -22.38 37.41 -1.23
C ALA A 820 -21.57 37.51 0.07
N SER A 821 -22.23 37.35 1.22
CA SER A 821 -21.56 37.30 2.52
C SER A 821 -21.19 35.86 2.90
N ASN A 822 -20.17 35.68 3.73
CA ASN A 822 -19.87 34.39 4.35
C ASN A 822 -20.38 34.35 5.78
N ALA A 823 -19.91 35.24 6.66
CA ALA A 823 -20.39 35.32 8.05
C ALA A 823 -21.05 36.68 8.27
N ASN A 824 -22.23 36.68 8.88
CA ASN A 824 -22.95 37.91 9.24
C ASN A 824 -22.82 38.13 10.74
N PHE A 825 -22.57 39.37 11.16
CA PHE A 825 -22.42 39.69 12.57
C PHE A 825 -23.05 41.03 12.99
N VAL A 826 -23.41 41.16 14.27
CA VAL A 826 -23.81 42.38 14.99
C VAL A 826 -22.79 42.74 16.07
N ALA A 827 -22.85 43.96 16.61
CA ALA A 827 -21.89 44.43 17.61
C ALA A 827 -21.86 43.51 18.86
N GLY A 828 -20.64 43.17 19.30
CA GLY A 828 -20.36 42.36 20.48
C GLY A 828 -20.46 40.84 20.29
N GLU A 829 -20.96 40.33 19.16
CA GLU A 829 -21.19 38.90 18.99
C GLU A 829 -19.97 38.12 18.46
N THR A 830 -20.01 36.80 18.62
CA THR A 830 -19.09 35.89 17.92
C THR A 830 -19.91 35.06 16.95
N ALA A 831 -19.74 35.32 15.64
CA ALA A 831 -20.49 34.65 14.60
C ALA A 831 -19.56 33.91 13.67
N SER A 832 -19.94 32.70 13.26
CA SER A 832 -19.16 31.87 12.35
C SER A 832 -20.01 31.21 11.30
N ASN A 833 -19.44 31.00 10.12
CA ASN A 833 -20.04 30.23 9.06
C ASN A 833 -18.96 29.53 8.22
N ALA A 834 -19.26 28.33 7.75
CA ALA A 834 -18.44 27.63 6.79
C ALA A 834 -18.34 28.39 5.46
N ALA A 835 -17.21 28.22 4.78
CA ALA A 835 -16.94 28.84 3.50
C ALA A 835 -16.17 27.87 2.59
N VAL A 836 -16.56 27.84 1.32
CA VAL A 836 -15.77 27.27 0.23
C VAL A 836 -15.41 28.41 -0.70
N VAL A 837 -14.12 28.66 -0.89
CA VAL A 837 -13.63 29.87 -1.57
C VAL A 837 -12.56 29.47 -2.58
N ALA A 838 -12.75 29.80 -3.85
CA ALA A 838 -11.70 29.60 -4.86
C ALA A 838 -10.46 30.43 -4.54
N ILE A 839 -9.29 29.95 -4.97
CA ILE A 839 -8.01 30.57 -4.65
C ILE A 839 -7.51 31.32 -5.88
N GLY A 840 -7.26 32.62 -5.71
CA GLY A 840 -6.60 33.46 -6.72
C GLY A 840 -5.11 33.57 -6.44
N SER A 841 -4.59 34.78 -6.32
CA SER A 841 -3.27 35.05 -5.73
C SER A 841 -3.18 34.71 -4.22
N GLY A 842 -4.27 34.23 -3.63
CA GLY A 842 -4.51 33.98 -2.23
C GLY A 842 -6.03 34.05 -1.98
N ILE A 843 -6.43 34.34 -0.75
CA ILE A 843 -7.81 34.63 -0.39
C ILE A 843 -7.88 36.00 0.27
N ASP A 844 -8.74 36.86 -0.26
CA ASP A 844 -9.05 38.17 0.32
C ASP A 844 -10.20 38.01 1.32
N LEU A 845 -10.05 38.58 2.52
CA LEU A 845 -11.06 38.63 3.57
C LEU A 845 -11.37 40.08 3.92
N TYR A 846 -12.62 40.47 3.73
CA TYR A 846 -13.08 41.84 3.86
C TYR A 846 -14.06 42.01 5.02
N ASN A 847 -13.83 43.02 5.88
CA ASN A 847 -14.77 43.47 6.89
C ASN A 847 -15.69 44.56 6.32
N SER A 848 -16.98 44.27 6.15
CA SER A 848 -17.94 45.24 5.63
C SER A 848 -18.51 46.20 6.67
N SER A 849 -18.19 46.06 7.96
CA SER A 849 -18.78 46.90 9.00
C SER A 849 -18.19 48.33 8.95
N SER A 850 -18.89 49.27 9.57
CA SER A 850 -18.35 50.60 9.88
C SER A 850 -17.45 50.63 11.12
N GLY A 851 -17.26 49.48 11.77
CA GLY A 851 -16.46 49.30 12.98
C GLY A 851 -15.30 48.33 12.75
N THR A 852 -14.73 47.86 13.85
CA THR A 852 -13.65 46.87 13.84
C THR A 852 -14.19 45.48 14.19
N THR A 853 -13.50 44.42 13.78
CA THR A 853 -13.77 43.04 14.24
C THR A 853 -12.50 42.21 14.19
N HIS A 854 -12.30 41.29 15.13
CA HIS A 854 -11.32 40.24 14.89
C HIS A 854 -11.90 39.21 13.92
N ALA A 855 -11.05 38.72 13.02
CA ALA A 855 -11.35 37.61 12.13
C ALA A 855 -10.45 36.41 12.41
N ILE A 856 -11.02 35.22 12.27
CA ILE A 856 -10.36 33.92 12.37
C ILE A 856 -10.78 33.09 11.15
N ALA A 857 -9.83 32.34 10.59
CA ALA A 857 -10.12 31.32 9.58
C ALA A 857 -9.50 29.98 9.99
N ASP A 858 -10.35 28.97 10.12
CA ASP A 858 -9.96 27.59 10.45
C ASP A 858 -10.18 26.70 9.22
N GLN A 859 -9.11 26.16 8.65
CA GLN A 859 -9.13 25.34 7.44
C GLN A 859 -9.37 23.87 7.78
N SER A 860 -10.27 23.22 7.05
CA SER A 860 -10.60 21.78 7.16
C SER A 860 -10.10 20.95 5.97
N GLY A 861 -9.73 21.62 4.88
CA GLY A 861 -9.17 20.99 3.69
C GLY A 861 -9.11 21.96 2.52
N TYR A 862 -8.74 21.44 1.35
CA TYR A 862 -8.68 22.21 0.11
C TYR A 862 -8.92 21.31 -1.09
N PHE A 863 -9.33 21.90 -2.22
CA PHE A 863 -9.42 21.20 -3.49
C PHE A 863 -8.12 21.33 -4.27
N ILE A 864 -7.74 20.28 -5.00
CA ILE A 864 -6.63 20.29 -5.98
C ILE A 864 -7.18 19.98 -7.37
N ALA A 865 -6.51 20.46 -8.42
CA ALA A 865 -6.82 20.06 -9.80
C ALA A 865 -6.58 18.55 -10.01
N ALA A 866 -7.06 17.98 -11.11
CA ALA A 866 -6.73 16.61 -11.50
C ALA A 866 -5.22 16.39 -11.69
N ALA A 867 -4.79 15.14 -11.81
CA ALA A 867 -3.43 14.82 -12.24
C ALA A 867 -3.19 15.39 -13.65
N SER A 868 -2.02 15.99 -13.86
CA SER A 868 -1.63 16.72 -15.07
C SER A 868 -0.21 16.39 -15.48
#